data_AF-A0A9P3L8V3-F1
#
_entry.id   AF-A0A9P3L8V3-F1
#
_cell.length_a   1.000
_cell.length_b   1.000
_cell.length_c   1.000
_cell.angle_alpha   90.00
_cell.angle_beta   90.00
_cell.angle_gamma   90.00
#
_symmetry.space_group_name_H-M   'P 1'
#
loop_
_entity.id
_entity.type
_entity.pdbx_description
1 polymer ?
#
loop_
_entity_poly.entity_id
_entity_poly.type
_entity_poly.pdbx_seq_one_letter_code
_entity_poly.pdbx_strand_id
1 'polypeptide(L)'
;MRFTKPAWVAHKDSSMSSRDQTKRLSMFSCHVHPDSSRIATGGLDAKVRIWSTKPILNRDSELSGRPPKLLCTLTMHTGPVLTVRWAHSGKWLASGSDDAIIMIWDLDPNARGKVWGSDEVNVEGWKPLKRLPGHESDVTDLAWSPGDRYLASVGLDSKLIIWCGFTLERLRTLDQHQGFVKGVCWDPVGEFLATSSDDRSVKIWRTTDWGLEAEVKKPFEDSPGTFFRRLSWSPDGAHITASNATNNKGYVFIAAVIARNSWTSEISLVGHENTVEVAAYNPHIFLRDPSSSVVASNICSVAALGADDRSVSVWQTKSARPLVVAKEVFERQIMDLSWSSDGLTLYAVSSDGTMAVFSFDPDELEGIAPQAAQETYLKKFGFTPPPLPEGFSHFSKQLDTRMTPPPSPGRAPANAHVQDLGFGMSSNGGEVVNKLVAKRKNQKRVQPTFVGSFGGSIPSANIPSAHVPSASTSHGPSSSAHITIPPRTTGRSFHEIAGIVPSRPPPSSMLLSAPEQPASAFGAGRGQSEELQLAYPEDVDMNTDVQISALETNGRGKRKSSVMDAIDDRPSKARTLGGDRPRDVVPVREIAPPGGVVVYDAAAAAGAQNVAARLPIAPLLTYLKVQVEGGDDLLEARNSEDGSPHEVIFVSGKQTQWLDYLSSPVLALAASSCFCAAAMQDGSLNIYSSTGRRLMPTMSLGSPCCQLSANKNCLLALTSSGQVYVWNVKQQRALFPPTSVLPIIGASPNCTVLSATVRPNGAPMLQLSTGITHSYDAALCAWTRLSDGWFAEGSDAWPARTRANSQLAARGPVSALEGALSEHAGAGGAAPRPAWWGTALTLGHLETRMHAARALDSAPEYKQALVLYARKLADEGFRAKAEELVKELFGPTYWRPGREESWSPTLLGFSKRDLLKDVLNIFAKSKTLTKLALDWQDTLKKAANEE
;
A
#
# COMPACT_ATOMS: atom_id res chain seq x y z
N MET A 1 6.41 14.92 12.07
CA MET A 1 5.61 14.61 10.88
C MET A 1 4.25 14.12 11.30
N ARG A 2 3.18 14.81 10.87
CA ARG A 2 1.79 14.42 11.05
C ARG A 2 1.25 13.81 9.75
N PHE A 3 0.63 12.65 9.86
CA PHE A 3 -0.10 12.00 8.77
C PHE A 3 -1.61 12.25 8.89
N THR A 4 -2.30 12.54 7.79
CA THR A 4 -3.76 12.74 7.78
C THR A 4 -4.37 12.21 6.49
N LYS A 5 -5.43 11.40 6.59
CA LYS A 5 -6.17 10.83 5.45
C LYS A 5 -7.65 11.24 5.52
N PRO A 6 -8.05 12.42 5.00
CA PRO A 6 -9.40 12.95 5.15
C PRO A 6 -10.43 12.17 4.32
N ALA A 7 -11.24 11.33 4.97
CA ALA A 7 -12.22 10.45 4.31
C ALA A 7 -13.31 11.16 3.49
N TRP A 8 -13.45 12.48 3.63
CA TRP A 8 -14.39 13.33 2.90
C TRP A 8 -13.82 13.96 1.61
N VAL A 9 -12.50 13.94 1.41
CA VAL A 9 -11.87 14.31 0.13
C VAL A 9 -11.90 13.07 -0.76
N ALA A 10 -12.90 13.00 -1.63
CA ALA A 10 -13.12 11.89 -2.55
C ALA A 10 -13.93 12.33 -3.77
N HIS A 11 -13.70 11.66 -4.90
CA HIS A 11 -14.62 11.70 -6.05
C HIS A 11 -15.66 10.57 -5.88
N LYS A 12 -16.91 10.84 -6.29
CA LYS A 12 -18.07 9.97 -6.03
C LYS A 12 -18.96 9.88 -7.25
N ASP A 13 -19.57 8.72 -7.44
CA ASP A 13 -20.54 8.51 -8.50
C ASP A 13 -21.84 9.28 -8.23
N SER A 14 -22.11 10.32 -9.02
CA SER A 14 -23.36 11.11 -8.92
C SER A 14 -24.55 10.50 -9.67
N SER A 15 -24.36 9.37 -10.36
CA SER A 15 -25.46 8.63 -11.02
C SER A 15 -26.15 7.63 -10.10
N MET A 16 -25.50 7.25 -8.98
CA MET A 16 -26.08 6.32 -7.99
C MET A 16 -27.02 7.02 -7.02
N SER A 17 -28.08 6.31 -6.63
CA SER A 17 -29.09 6.83 -5.70
C SER A 17 -28.50 7.20 -4.33
N SER A 18 -29.19 8.03 -3.56
CA SER A 18 -28.71 8.51 -2.24
C SER A 18 -28.39 7.40 -1.23
N ARG A 19 -28.84 6.16 -1.47
CA ARG A 19 -28.52 4.97 -0.64
C ARG A 19 -27.16 4.34 -0.95
N ASP A 20 -26.55 4.59 -2.11
CA ASP A 20 -25.30 3.97 -2.58
C ASP A 20 -24.10 4.94 -2.67
N GLN A 21 -24.18 6.13 -2.06
CA GLN A 21 -23.14 7.19 -2.11
C GLN A 21 -21.80 6.85 -1.40
N THR A 22 -21.54 5.58 -1.11
CA THR A 22 -20.33 5.04 -0.47
C THR A 22 -19.24 4.66 -1.47
N LYS A 23 -19.57 4.41 -2.74
CA LYS A 23 -18.60 4.04 -3.77
C LYS A 23 -17.73 5.23 -4.16
N ARG A 24 -16.47 5.22 -3.71
CA ARG A 24 -15.42 6.15 -4.16
C ARG A 24 -14.99 5.82 -5.58
N LEU A 25 -14.62 6.85 -6.33
CA LEU A 25 -14.10 6.74 -7.70
C LEU A 25 -12.65 7.24 -7.74
N SER A 26 -11.86 6.65 -8.64
CA SER A 26 -10.41 6.90 -8.75
C SER A 26 -10.07 8.39 -8.83
N MET A 27 -9.06 8.81 -8.06
CA MET A 27 -8.48 10.14 -8.15
C MET A 27 -7.16 10.03 -8.91
N PHE A 28 -7.06 10.71 -10.05
CA PHE A 28 -5.94 10.57 -10.98
C PHE A 28 -4.86 11.63 -10.80
N SER A 29 -5.23 12.81 -10.27
CA SER A 29 -4.29 13.91 -10.12
C SER A 29 -4.68 14.86 -8.99
N CYS A 30 -3.67 15.50 -8.39
CA CYS A 30 -3.85 16.60 -7.47
C CYS A 30 -2.78 17.68 -7.69
N HIS A 31 -3.13 18.94 -7.42
CA HIS A 31 -2.16 20.02 -7.38
C HIS A 31 -2.56 21.07 -6.35
N VAL A 32 -1.63 21.41 -5.46
CA VAL A 32 -1.81 22.50 -4.50
C VAL A 32 -1.72 23.84 -5.24
N HIS A 33 -2.55 24.80 -4.86
CA HIS A 33 -2.51 26.16 -5.39
C HIS A 33 -1.27 26.90 -4.84
N PRO A 34 -0.62 27.83 -5.57
CA PRO A 34 0.63 28.47 -5.11
C PRO A 34 0.55 29.25 -3.78
N ASP A 35 -0.64 29.64 -3.32
CA ASP A 35 -0.86 30.23 -1.98
C ASP A 35 -1.08 29.19 -0.86
N SER A 36 -1.14 27.90 -1.21
CA SER A 36 -1.45 26.76 -0.35
C SER A 36 -2.77 26.82 0.44
N SER A 37 -3.72 27.68 0.04
CA SER A 37 -5.07 27.77 0.64
C SER A 37 -6.07 26.79 0.01
N ARG A 38 -5.76 26.28 -1.19
CA ARG A 38 -6.59 25.37 -2.00
C ARG A 38 -5.79 24.21 -2.59
N ILE A 39 -6.46 23.10 -2.85
CA ILE A 39 -5.95 21.98 -3.64
C ILE A 39 -7.01 21.56 -4.68
N ALA A 40 -6.57 21.37 -5.93
CA ALA A 40 -7.42 20.84 -7.00
C ALA A 40 -7.20 19.33 -7.13
N THR A 41 -8.26 18.57 -7.41
CA THR A 41 -8.21 17.14 -7.73
C THR A 41 -9.00 16.81 -8.99
N GLY A 42 -8.46 15.94 -9.83
CA GLY A 42 -9.12 15.33 -10.99
C GLY A 42 -9.45 13.86 -10.72
N GLY A 43 -10.60 13.39 -11.20
CA GLY A 43 -11.03 12.01 -10.98
C GLY A 43 -11.93 11.45 -12.08
N LEU A 44 -12.26 10.17 -11.91
CA LEU A 44 -13.00 9.34 -12.86
C LEU A 44 -14.46 9.79 -13.11
N ASP A 45 -15.02 10.66 -12.25
CA ASP A 45 -16.38 11.19 -12.40
C ASP A 45 -16.50 12.39 -13.36
N ALA A 46 -15.52 12.59 -14.24
CA ALA A 46 -15.39 13.70 -15.18
C ALA A 46 -15.39 15.10 -14.55
N LYS A 47 -15.05 15.20 -13.25
CA LYS A 47 -15.07 16.46 -12.50
C LYS A 47 -13.68 16.85 -12.01
N VAL A 48 -13.47 18.16 -11.93
CA VAL A 48 -12.44 18.77 -11.10
C VAL A 48 -13.11 19.22 -9.80
N ARG A 49 -12.49 18.96 -8.65
CA ARG A 49 -12.91 19.55 -7.36
C ARG A 49 -11.79 20.38 -6.76
N ILE A 50 -12.16 21.54 -6.22
CA ILE A 50 -11.27 22.47 -5.53
C ILE A 50 -11.67 22.47 -4.06
N TRP A 51 -10.74 22.04 -3.20
CA TRP A 51 -10.94 21.87 -1.76
C TRP A 51 -10.14 22.91 -0.98
N SER A 52 -10.61 23.31 0.20
CA SER A 52 -9.78 24.12 1.10
C SER A 52 -8.79 23.23 1.85
N THR A 53 -7.53 23.65 1.90
CA THR A 53 -6.46 22.92 2.63
C THR A 53 -6.59 23.03 4.15
N LYS A 54 -7.15 24.13 4.67
CA LYS A 54 -7.22 24.37 6.12
C LYS A 54 -8.05 23.32 6.88
N PRO A 55 -9.27 22.92 6.43
CA PRO A 55 -10.02 21.80 7.03
C PRO A 55 -9.37 20.43 6.85
N ILE A 56 -8.43 20.26 5.90
CA ILE A 56 -7.66 19.03 5.72
C ILE A 56 -6.55 18.92 6.77
N LEU A 57 -5.90 20.05 7.10
CA LEU A 57 -4.74 20.11 8.01
C LEU A 57 -5.12 20.32 9.48
N ASN A 58 -6.28 20.92 9.76
CA ASN A 58 -6.71 21.31 11.10
C ASN A 58 -8.13 20.80 11.42
N ARG A 59 -8.23 19.93 12.44
CA ARG A 59 -9.46 19.27 12.87
C ARG A 59 -10.52 20.25 13.40
N ASP A 60 -10.14 21.35 14.04
CA ASP A 60 -11.09 22.32 14.57
C ASP A 60 -11.74 23.14 13.43
N SER A 61 -10.96 23.43 12.39
CA SER A 61 -11.45 24.00 11.13
C SER A 61 -12.36 23.03 10.37
N GLU A 62 -12.06 21.72 10.46
CA GLU A 62 -12.92 20.66 9.93
C GLU A 62 -14.28 20.59 10.63
N LEU A 63 -14.29 20.61 11.97
CA LEU A 63 -15.50 20.50 12.80
C LEU A 63 -16.36 21.77 12.76
N SER A 64 -15.74 22.96 12.70
CA SER A 64 -16.45 24.23 12.60
C SER A 64 -17.02 24.51 11.21
N GLY A 65 -16.61 23.75 10.17
CA GLY A 65 -17.00 23.96 8.78
C GLY A 65 -16.53 25.30 8.20
N ARG A 66 -15.52 25.94 8.82
CA ARG A 66 -15.01 27.27 8.45
C ARG A 66 -13.47 27.23 8.31
N PRO A 67 -12.92 27.40 7.09
CA PRO A 67 -13.61 27.61 5.80
C PRO A 67 -14.35 26.34 5.33
N PRO A 68 -15.24 26.46 4.32
CA PRO A 68 -15.91 25.29 3.72
C PRO A 68 -14.92 24.26 3.18
N LYS A 69 -15.30 22.98 3.30
CA LYS A 69 -14.50 21.82 2.88
C LYS A 69 -14.28 21.78 1.36
N LEU A 70 -15.38 21.79 0.60
CA LEU A 70 -15.41 21.92 -0.85
C LEU A 70 -15.66 23.39 -1.20
N LEU A 71 -14.87 23.94 -2.12
CA LEU A 71 -14.97 25.32 -2.56
C LEU A 71 -15.65 25.44 -3.92
N CYS A 72 -15.32 24.55 -4.86
CA CYS A 72 -15.91 24.52 -6.19
C CYS A 72 -15.79 23.13 -6.84
N THR A 73 -16.80 22.76 -7.62
CA THR A 73 -16.78 21.62 -8.55
C THR A 73 -16.94 22.12 -9.98
N LEU A 74 -16.12 21.61 -10.90
CA LEU A 74 -16.10 21.96 -12.32
C LEU A 74 -16.50 20.72 -13.13
N THR A 75 -17.48 20.87 -14.03
CA THR A 75 -18.21 19.75 -14.64
C THR A 75 -18.31 19.85 -16.18
N MET A 76 -17.31 20.46 -16.85
CA MET A 76 -17.36 20.67 -18.31
C MET A 76 -16.62 19.60 -19.12
N HIS A 77 -15.72 18.81 -18.49
CA HIS A 77 -15.14 17.65 -19.15
C HIS A 77 -16.22 16.58 -19.38
N THR A 78 -16.11 15.87 -20.50
CA THR A 78 -17.06 14.80 -20.86
C THR A 78 -16.61 13.40 -20.45
N GLY A 79 -15.37 13.28 -19.96
CA GLY A 79 -14.82 12.04 -19.40
C GLY A 79 -13.86 12.29 -18.23
N PRO A 80 -13.41 11.22 -17.55
CA PRO A 80 -12.35 11.23 -16.54
C PRO A 80 -11.28 12.33 -16.67
N VAL A 81 -11.07 13.08 -15.59
CA VAL A 81 -10.01 14.11 -15.53
C VAL A 81 -8.73 13.46 -15.00
N LEU A 82 -7.75 13.28 -15.90
CA LEU A 82 -6.52 12.54 -15.63
C LEU A 82 -5.42 13.39 -14.99
N THR A 83 -5.40 14.71 -15.27
CA THR A 83 -4.37 15.64 -14.78
C THR A 83 -4.96 17.01 -14.43
N VAL A 84 -4.49 17.61 -13.33
CA VAL A 84 -4.81 18.99 -12.93
C VAL A 84 -3.53 19.71 -12.49
N ARG A 85 -3.31 20.95 -12.97
CA ARG A 85 -2.10 21.74 -12.69
C ARG A 85 -2.40 23.23 -12.59
N TRP A 86 -2.07 23.83 -11.45
CA TRP A 86 -2.11 25.28 -11.27
C TRP A 86 -0.96 25.94 -12.02
N ALA A 87 -1.24 27.09 -12.64
CA ALA A 87 -0.22 28.03 -13.08
C ALA A 87 0.55 28.58 -11.85
N HIS A 88 1.83 28.91 -11.99
CA HIS A 88 2.66 29.39 -10.88
C HIS A 88 2.17 30.71 -10.29
N SER A 89 1.55 31.54 -11.13
CA SER A 89 0.83 32.76 -10.73
C SER A 89 -0.43 32.52 -9.89
N GLY A 90 -0.92 31.29 -9.81
CA GLY A 90 -2.20 30.92 -9.18
C GLY A 90 -3.45 31.38 -9.96
N LYS A 91 -3.28 32.18 -11.01
CA LYS A 91 -4.38 32.77 -11.77
C LYS A 91 -5.27 31.73 -12.44
N TRP A 92 -4.65 30.70 -13.02
CA TRP A 92 -5.34 29.70 -13.84
C TRP A 92 -5.10 28.27 -13.35
N LEU A 93 -6.14 27.45 -13.47
CA LEU A 93 -6.04 25.99 -13.36
C LEU A 93 -6.12 25.41 -14.79
N ALA A 94 -5.22 24.49 -15.12
CA ALA A 94 -5.38 23.63 -16.29
C ALA A 94 -5.86 22.24 -15.85
N SER A 95 -6.78 21.63 -16.60
CA SER A 95 -7.19 20.23 -16.44
C SER A 95 -7.17 19.51 -17.78
N GLY A 96 -6.67 18.27 -17.80
CA GLY A 96 -6.64 17.38 -18.97
C GLY A 96 -7.42 16.10 -18.70
N SER A 97 -8.08 15.56 -19.73
CA SER A 97 -9.01 14.43 -19.63
C SER A 97 -8.82 13.43 -20.77
N ASP A 98 -9.40 12.24 -20.59
CA ASP A 98 -9.58 11.24 -21.64
C ASP A 98 -10.52 11.69 -22.78
N ASP A 99 -11.28 12.78 -22.61
CA ASP A 99 -12.02 13.44 -23.69
C ASP A 99 -11.13 14.14 -24.74
N ALA A 100 -9.81 13.98 -24.65
CA ALA A 100 -8.75 14.58 -25.47
C ALA A 100 -8.68 16.12 -25.43
N ILE A 101 -9.31 16.73 -24.43
CA ILE A 101 -9.37 18.19 -24.26
C ILE A 101 -8.60 18.64 -23.03
N ILE A 102 -8.03 19.84 -23.14
CA ILE A 102 -7.55 20.61 -21.99
C ILE A 102 -8.52 21.76 -21.74
N MET A 103 -8.87 22.00 -20.48
CA MET A 103 -9.64 23.16 -20.07
C MET A 103 -8.78 24.06 -19.18
N ILE A 104 -8.84 25.36 -19.48
CA ILE A 104 -8.23 26.41 -18.66
C ILE A 104 -9.37 27.11 -17.91
N TRP A 105 -9.24 27.19 -16.59
CA TRP A 105 -10.21 27.78 -15.68
C TRP A 105 -9.64 29.05 -15.06
N ASP A 106 -10.47 30.09 -14.98
CA ASP A 106 -10.13 31.36 -14.34
C ASP A 106 -11.08 31.62 -13.15
N LEU A 107 -10.55 32.26 -12.11
CA LEU A 107 -11.31 32.60 -10.92
C LEU A 107 -12.22 33.79 -11.22
N ASP A 108 -13.52 33.61 -11.03
CA ASP A 108 -14.50 34.69 -11.05
C ASP A 108 -15.03 34.92 -9.62
N PRO A 109 -14.54 35.95 -8.91
CA PRO A 109 -14.90 36.21 -7.51
C PRO A 109 -16.41 36.43 -7.29
N ASN A 110 -17.14 36.80 -8.34
CA ASN A 110 -18.56 37.14 -8.30
C ASN A 110 -19.46 35.94 -8.61
N ALA A 111 -18.97 34.94 -9.35
CA ALA A 111 -19.73 33.73 -9.61
C ALA A 111 -19.78 32.84 -8.35
N ARG A 112 -20.98 32.40 -7.96
CA ARG A 112 -21.27 31.42 -6.91
C ARG A 112 -22.60 30.76 -7.25
N GLY A 113 -22.84 29.53 -6.80
CA GLY A 113 -24.13 28.89 -7.03
C GLY A 113 -24.14 27.38 -6.94
N LYS A 114 -25.31 26.79 -7.19
CA LYS A 114 -25.52 25.34 -7.21
C LYS A 114 -24.97 24.73 -8.51
N VAL A 115 -24.29 23.59 -8.41
CA VAL A 115 -23.82 22.83 -9.58
C VAL A 115 -25.03 22.24 -10.31
N TRP A 116 -25.11 22.40 -11.63
CA TRP A 116 -26.27 21.93 -12.39
C TRP A 116 -26.42 20.40 -12.27
N GLY A 117 -27.63 19.94 -11.94
CA GLY A 117 -27.92 18.51 -11.73
C GLY A 117 -27.34 17.89 -10.46
N SER A 118 -26.82 18.67 -9.50
CA SER A 118 -26.22 18.18 -8.25
C SER A 118 -26.60 19.03 -7.04
N ASP A 119 -26.56 18.46 -5.84
CA ASP A 119 -26.70 19.18 -4.57
C ASP A 119 -25.41 19.88 -4.11
N GLU A 120 -24.30 19.72 -4.84
CA GLU A 120 -23.05 20.45 -4.59
C GLU A 120 -23.22 21.97 -4.84
N VAL A 121 -22.60 22.80 -3.98
CA VAL A 121 -22.66 24.26 -4.05
C VAL A 121 -21.25 24.84 -4.16
N ASN A 122 -21.03 25.61 -5.23
CA ASN A 122 -19.80 26.35 -5.48
C ASN A 122 -19.80 27.63 -4.63
N VAL A 123 -18.97 27.62 -3.58
CA VAL A 123 -18.66 28.76 -2.69
C VAL A 123 -17.79 29.78 -3.44
N GLU A 124 -16.96 29.29 -4.36
CA GLU A 124 -16.09 30.07 -5.24
C GLU A 124 -16.48 29.84 -6.70
N GLY A 125 -16.42 30.90 -7.51
CA GLY A 125 -16.72 30.84 -8.93
C GLY A 125 -15.48 30.55 -9.75
N TRP A 126 -15.49 29.44 -10.47
CA TRP A 126 -14.47 29.13 -11.46
C TRP A 126 -15.17 28.91 -12.80
N LYS A 127 -14.74 29.65 -13.83
CA LYS A 127 -15.34 29.58 -15.16
C LYS A 127 -14.35 29.02 -16.19
N PRO A 128 -14.82 28.23 -17.17
CA PRO A 128 -13.97 27.80 -18.28
C PRO A 128 -13.61 29.04 -19.12
N LEU A 129 -12.33 29.41 -19.10
CA LEU A 129 -11.78 30.52 -19.88
C LEU A 129 -11.54 30.10 -21.33
N LYS A 130 -10.92 28.93 -21.53
CA LYS A 130 -10.61 28.41 -22.87
C LYS A 130 -10.59 26.88 -22.89
N ARG A 131 -11.11 26.32 -23.98
CA ARG A 131 -10.96 24.91 -24.36
C ARG A 131 -9.79 24.81 -25.34
N LEU A 132 -8.83 23.92 -25.09
CA LEU A 132 -7.68 23.69 -25.96
C LEU A 132 -7.81 22.30 -26.63
N PRO A 133 -8.44 22.21 -27.81
CA PRO A 133 -8.46 20.97 -28.60
C PRO A 133 -7.15 20.81 -29.36
N GLY A 134 -6.59 19.60 -29.40
CA GLY A 134 -5.37 19.36 -30.18
C GLY A 134 -4.79 17.96 -30.07
N HIS A 135 -5.02 17.26 -28.95
CA HIS A 135 -4.72 15.83 -28.84
C HIS A 135 -5.81 15.00 -29.53
N GLU A 136 -5.44 13.79 -29.95
CA GLU A 136 -6.33 12.80 -30.60
C GLU A 136 -6.77 11.67 -29.65
N SER A 137 -6.21 11.64 -28.44
CA SER A 137 -6.50 10.68 -27.37
C SER A 137 -6.17 11.34 -26.03
N ASP A 138 -6.21 10.57 -24.94
CA ASP A 138 -6.25 11.03 -23.57
C ASP A 138 -5.08 11.94 -23.20
N VAL A 139 -5.37 13.07 -22.55
CA VAL A 139 -4.34 14.00 -22.03
C VAL A 139 -3.89 13.52 -20.66
N THR A 140 -2.73 12.87 -20.61
CA THR A 140 -2.22 12.14 -19.43
C THR A 140 -1.57 13.07 -18.40
N ASP A 141 -0.87 14.10 -18.86
CA ASP A 141 -0.17 15.04 -17.98
C ASP A 141 -0.03 16.43 -18.59
N LEU A 142 0.14 17.41 -17.69
CA LEU A 142 0.29 18.83 -17.99
C LEU A 142 1.44 19.38 -17.17
N ALA A 143 2.09 20.43 -17.67
CA ALA A 143 2.99 21.24 -16.85
C ALA A 143 3.08 22.67 -17.37
N TRP A 144 3.05 23.64 -16.46
CA TRP A 144 3.34 25.05 -16.74
C TRP A 144 4.85 25.31 -16.71
N SER A 145 5.35 26.16 -17.59
CA SER A 145 6.76 26.61 -17.55
C SER A 145 6.98 27.65 -16.43
N PRO A 146 8.22 27.88 -15.97
CA PRO A 146 8.53 28.97 -15.05
C PRO A 146 8.03 30.33 -15.54
N GLY A 147 7.29 31.05 -14.70
CA GLY A 147 6.67 32.33 -15.05
C GLY A 147 5.50 32.24 -16.04
N ASP A 148 4.93 31.04 -16.21
CA ASP A 148 3.72 30.75 -16.99
C ASP A 148 3.79 31.24 -18.46
N ARG A 149 4.99 31.22 -19.06
CA ARG A 149 5.24 31.55 -20.48
C ARG A 149 4.63 30.54 -21.45
N TYR A 150 4.63 29.28 -21.07
CA TYR A 150 4.13 28.14 -21.84
C TYR A 150 3.37 27.17 -20.94
N LEU A 151 2.46 26.42 -21.55
CA LEU A 151 1.87 25.21 -21.00
C LEU A 151 2.24 24.06 -21.94
N ALA A 152 2.75 22.96 -21.40
CA ALA A 152 2.99 21.72 -22.14
C ALA A 152 1.90 20.70 -21.80
N SER A 153 1.45 19.94 -22.80
CA SER A 153 0.52 18.83 -22.64
C SER A 153 0.99 17.58 -23.38
N VAL A 154 0.77 16.43 -22.78
CA VAL A 154 1.17 15.12 -23.33
C VAL A 154 0.01 14.13 -23.26
N GLY A 155 0.00 13.15 -24.17
CA GLY A 155 -1.11 12.20 -24.25
C GLY A 155 -0.78 10.85 -24.87
N LEU A 156 -1.82 10.00 -24.89
CA LEU A 156 -1.79 8.66 -25.50
C LEU A 156 -1.82 8.69 -27.04
N ASP A 157 -1.87 9.87 -27.66
CA ASP A 157 -1.63 10.05 -29.10
C ASP A 157 -0.13 10.13 -29.46
N SER A 158 0.75 9.86 -28.49
CA SER A 158 2.21 9.96 -28.59
C SER A 158 2.74 11.37 -28.89
N LYS A 159 1.89 12.41 -28.78
CA LYS A 159 2.24 13.80 -29.06
C LYS A 159 2.51 14.58 -27.78
N LEU A 160 3.38 15.55 -27.91
CA LEU A 160 3.58 16.66 -26.98
C LEU A 160 3.08 17.94 -27.69
N ILE A 161 2.23 18.72 -27.03
CA ILE A 161 1.74 20.00 -27.57
C ILE A 161 2.19 21.14 -26.64
N ILE A 162 2.75 22.18 -27.25
CA ILE A 162 3.19 23.40 -26.56
C ILE A 162 2.19 24.51 -26.86
N TRP A 163 1.66 25.09 -25.80
CA TRP A 163 0.70 26.19 -25.82
C TRP A 163 1.35 27.47 -25.31
N CYS A 164 1.00 28.59 -25.91
CA CYS A 164 1.35 29.92 -25.42
C CYS A 164 0.67 30.15 -24.06
N GLY A 165 1.44 30.39 -23.00
CA GLY A 165 0.90 30.65 -21.65
C GLY A 165 0.20 32.01 -21.51
N PHE A 166 0.10 32.79 -22.59
CA PHE A 166 -0.56 34.10 -22.65
C PHE A 166 -1.84 34.06 -23.47
N THR A 167 -1.75 33.66 -24.75
CA THR A 167 -2.90 33.59 -25.67
C THR A 167 -3.63 32.25 -25.59
N LEU A 168 -3.01 31.24 -24.96
CA LEU A 168 -3.50 29.86 -24.89
C LEU A 168 -3.74 29.28 -26.30
N GLU A 169 -2.86 29.62 -27.24
CA GLU A 169 -2.85 29.09 -28.61
C GLU A 169 -1.74 28.07 -28.78
N ARG A 170 -1.94 27.11 -29.70
CA ARG A 170 -0.96 26.07 -30.00
C ARG A 170 0.23 26.68 -30.74
N LEU A 171 1.41 26.62 -30.12
CA LEU A 171 2.67 27.07 -30.72
C LEU A 171 3.33 25.95 -31.54
N ARG A 172 3.41 24.75 -30.96
CA ARG A 172 4.06 23.58 -31.58
C ARG A 172 3.35 22.28 -31.21
N THR A 173 3.48 21.29 -32.09
CA THR A 173 3.25 19.88 -31.82
C THR A 173 4.57 19.16 -32.09
N LEU A 174 4.92 18.22 -31.21
CA LEU A 174 6.14 17.42 -31.25
C LEU A 174 5.73 15.95 -31.17
N ASP A 175 6.13 15.18 -32.17
CA ASP A 175 5.60 13.85 -32.52
C ASP A 175 6.73 12.80 -32.66
N GLN A 176 7.86 13.03 -31.98
CA GLN A 176 9.08 12.23 -32.12
C GLN A 176 9.17 11.08 -31.11
N HIS A 177 8.24 10.99 -30.16
CA HIS A 177 8.05 9.81 -29.33
C HIS A 177 7.35 8.71 -30.13
N GLN A 178 7.75 7.45 -29.92
CA GLN A 178 7.22 6.29 -30.65
C GLN A 178 6.18 5.50 -29.83
N GLY A 179 5.66 6.12 -28.78
CA GLY A 179 4.71 5.53 -27.85
C GLY A 179 4.12 6.59 -26.92
N PHE A 180 3.12 6.17 -26.16
CA PHE A 180 2.31 7.04 -25.31
C PHE A 180 3.15 7.89 -24.36
N VAL A 181 2.98 9.20 -24.41
CA VAL A 181 3.69 10.13 -23.52
C VAL A 181 2.87 10.30 -22.25
N LYS A 182 3.48 10.03 -21.09
CA LYS A 182 2.79 9.77 -19.81
C LYS A 182 3.30 10.62 -18.64
N GLY A 183 4.18 11.57 -18.92
CA GLY A 183 4.61 12.58 -17.96
C GLY A 183 5.39 13.69 -18.65
N VAL A 184 5.29 14.90 -18.08
CA VAL A 184 6.00 16.09 -18.58
C VAL A 184 6.44 16.98 -17.41
N CYS A 185 7.67 17.50 -17.44
CA CYS A 185 8.12 18.52 -16.49
C CYS A 185 9.03 19.57 -17.13
N TRP A 186 9.04 20.77 -16.57
CA TRP A 186 9.90 21.86 -17.01
C TRP A 186 11.14 21.99 -16.12
N ASP A 187 12.24 22.39 -16.74
CA ASP A 187 13.39 22.96 -16.04
C ASP A 187 12.97 24.24 -15.27
N PRO A 188 13.34 24.41 -13.98
CA PRO A 188 13.05 25.65 -13.24
C PRO A 188 13.78 26.88 -13.80
N VAL A 189 14.88 26.73 -14.55
CA VAL A 189 15.49 27.84 -15.30
C VAL A 189 14.66 28.17 -16.55
N GLY A 190 13.92 27.18 -17.07
CA GLY A 190 13.07 27.28 -18.24
C GLY A 190 13.80 27.14 -19.58
N GLU A 191 15.03 26.60 -19.59
CA GLU A 191 15.82 26.32 -20.79
C GLU A 191 15.31 25.07 -21.51
N PHE A 192 14.91 24.06 -20.73
CA PHE A 192 14.52 22.74 -21.21
C PHE A 192 13.13 22.29 -20.74
N LEU A 193 12.60 21.29 -21.44
CA LEU A 193 11.43 20.49 -21.08
C LEU A 193 11.82 19.01 -21.13
N ALA A 194 11.34 18.19 -20.20
CA ALA A 194 11.52 16.75 -20.22
C ALA A 194 10.17 16.02 -20.36
N THR A 195 10.12 14.97 -21.18
CA THR A 195 8.96 14.10 -21.36
C THR A 195 9.32 12.63 -21.19
N SER A 196 8.43 11.84 -20.59
CA SER A 196 8.60 10.39 -20.41
C SER A 196 7.53 9.61 -21.17
N SER A 197 7.93 8.52 -21.85
CA SER A 197 7.05 7.74 -22.73
C SER A 197 7.17 6.22 -22.53
N ASP A 198 6.12 5.49 -22.94
CA ASP A 198 6.13 4.03 -23.09
C ASP A 198 7.07 3.53 -24.21
N ASP A 199 7.63 4.42 -25.04
CA ASP A 199 8.74 4.09 -25.96
C ASP A 199 10.08 3.82 -25.24
N ARG A 200 10.06 3.77 -23.91
CA ARG A 200 11.19 3.52 -23.02
C ARG A 200 12.28 4.59 -23.13
N SER A 201 11.86 5.85 -23.36
CA SER A 201 12.76 7.00 -23.34
C SER A 201 12.22 8.16 -22.49
N VAL A 202 13.16 8.89 -21.90
CA VAL A 202 12.96 10.29 -21.50
C VAL A 202 13.62 11.17 -22.56
N LYS A 203 12.85 12.05 -23.20
CA LYS A 203 13.36 13.02 -24.19
C LYS A 203 13.45 14.40 -23.57
N ILE A 204 14.53 15.11 -23.89
CA ILE A 204 14.82 16.47 -23.43
C ILE A 204 14.72 17.41 -24.62
N TRP A 205 14.00 18.52 -24.45
CA TRP A 205 13.67 19.46 -25.52
C TRP A 205 14.16 20.86 -25.17
N ARG A 206 14.82 21.53 -26.11
CA ARG A 206 15.18 22.96 -25.96
C ARG A 206 13.93 23.83 -26.13
N THR A 207 13.76 24.82 -25.26
CA THR A 207 12.63 25.76 -25.34
C THR A 207 12.82 26.88 -26.38
N THR A 208 14.04 27.05 -26.89
CA THR A 208 14.39 28.09 -27.87
C THR A 208 13.92 27.76 -29.28
N ASP A 209 14.04 26.50 -29.71
CA ASP A 209 13.70 26.01 -31.05
C ASP A 209 12.73 24.82 -31.04
N TRP A 210 12.42 24.24 -29.88
CA TRP A 210 11.67 23.00 -29.70
C TRP A 210 12.36 21.79 -30.37
N GLY A 211 13.68 21.87 -30.52
CA GLY A 211 14.52 20.76 -30.95
C GLY A 211 14.76 19.74 -29.84
N LEU A 212 14.98 18.48 -30.23
CA LEU A 212 15.43 17.42 -29.33
C LEU A 212 16.90 17.68 -28.96
N GLU A 213 17.17 17.81 -27.66
CA GLU A 213 18.51 17.96 -27.08
C GLU A 213 19.13 16.59 -26.82
N ALA A 214 18.40 15.71 -26.13
CA ALA A 214 18.89 14.42 -25.67
C ALA A 214 17.76 13.39 -25.54
N GLU A 215 18.14 12.12 -25.56
CA GLU A 215 17.24 10.98 -25.42
C GLU A 215 17.87 9.93 -24.50
N VAL A 216 17.23 9.68 -23.35
CA VAL A 216 17.74 8.83 -22.28
C VAL A 216 16.94 7.53 -22.26
N LYS A 217 17.58 6.42 -22.65
CA LYS A 217 16.94 5.09 -22.74
C LYS A 217 17.40 4.08 -21.70
N LYS A 218 18.69 4.06 -21.37
CA LYS A 218 19.33 3.01 -20.56
C LYS A 218 18.59 2.61 -19.27
N PRO A 219 18.04 3.52 -18.44
CA PRO A 219 17.31 3.14 -17.22
C PRO A 219 15.92 2.55 -17.46
N PHE A 220 15.41 2.59 -18.69
CA PHE A 220 14.04 2.26 -19.04
C PHE A 220 13.93 1.05 -19.98
N GLU A 221 15.06 0.47 -20.42
CA GLU A 221 15.13 -0.64 -21.38
C GLU A 221 14.23 -1.81 -21.00
N ASP A 222 14.17 -2.14 -19.71
CA ASP A 222 13.30 -3.18 -19.12
C ASP A 222 12.20 -2.57 -18.23
N SER A 223 11.75 -1.34 -18.51
CA SER A 223 10.64 -0.73 -17.76
C SER A 223 9.30 -1.35 -18.17
N PRO A 224 8.45 -1.76 -17.21
CA PRO A 224 7.11 -2.24 -17.50
C PRO A 224 6.18 -1.10 -17.97
N GLY A 225 5.00 -1.46 -18.47
CA GLY A 225 3.94 -0.50 -18.78
C GLY A 225 3.21 -0.06 -17.50
N THR A 226 3.02 1.25 -17.33
CA THR A 226 2.33 1.87 -16.18
C THR A 226 1.25 2.84 -16.66
N PHE A 227 0.38 3.32 -15.77
CA PHE A 227 -0.66 4.28 -16.19
C PHE A 227 -0.07 5.69 -16.37
N PHE A 228 0.76 6.13 -15.42
CA PHE A 228 1.50 7.39 -15.49
C PHE A 228 3.02 7.16 -15.44
N ARG A 229 3.78 8.18 -15.87
CA ARG A 229 5.25 8.23 -15.79
C ARG A 229 5.68 9.64 -15.37
N ARG A 230 5.11 10.14 -14.26
CA ARG A 230 5.27 11.53 -13.81
C ARG A 230 6.67 11.74 -13.26
N LEU A 231 7.50 12.41 -14.06
CA LEU A 231 8.84 12.88 -13.74
C LEU A 231 8.82 14.31 -13.17
N SER A 232 9.85 14.68 -12.42
CA SER A 232 9.96 16.02 -11.82
C SER A 232 11.40 16.54 -11.89
N TRP A 233 11.55 17.84 -12.13
CA TRP A 233 12.84 18.53 -12.14
C TRP A 233 13.16 19.06 -10.75
N SER A 234 14.41 18.91 -10.34
CA SER A 234 14.91 19.45 -9.06
C SER A 234 14.82 20.98 -9.00
N PRO A 235 14.50 21.57 -7.83
CA PRO A 235 14.40 23.03 -7.65
C PRO A 235 15.74 23.75 -7.83
N ASP A 236 16.86 23.03 -7.70
CA ASP A 236 18.22 23.50 -8.01
C ASP A 236 18.57 23.47 -9.50
N GLY A 237 17.69 22.93 -10.35
CA GLY A 237 17.87 22.86 -11.81
C GLY A 237 18.86 21.80 -12.31
N ALA A 238 19.56 21.07 -11.44
CA ALA A 238 20.68 20.21 -11.80
C ALA A 238 20.28 18.77 -12.19
N HIS A 239 19.10 18.30 -11.77
CA HIS A 239 18.66 16.90 -11.93
C HIS A 239 17.18 16.79 -12.34
N ILE A 240 16.85 15.73 -13.06
CA ILE A 240 15.48 15.22 -13.26
C ILE A 240 15.39 13.88 -12.52
N THR A 241 14.35 13.67 -11.71
CA THR A 241 14.01 12.32 -11.25
C THR A 241 12.86 11.81 -12.11
N ALA A 242 13.15 10.77 -12.89
CA ALA A 242 12.21 10.09 -13.76
C ALA A 242 11.68 8.82 -13.08
N SER A 243 10.35 8.66 -13.11
CA SER A 243 9.67 7.49 -12.56
C SER A 243 9.68 6.31 -13.55
N ASN A 244 9.28 5.14 -13.08
CA ASN A 244 9.21 3.88 -13.82
C ASN A 244 10.48 3.52 -14.61
N ALA A 245 11.63 3.55 -13.92
CA ALA A 245 12.89 2.99 -14.39
C ALA A 245 13.16 1.64 -13.69
N THR A 246 14.01 0.81 -14.30
CA THR A 246 14.44 -0.46 -13.72
C THR A 246 15.95 -0.66 -13.81
N ASN A 247 16.48 -1.50 -12.93
CA ASN A 247 17.86 -1.97 -12.95
C ASN A 247 17.88 -3.51 -12.83
N ASN A 248 19.04 -4.11 -13.08
CA ASN A 248 19.24 -5.56 -13.06
C ASN A 248 18.20 -6.29 -13.93
N LYS A 249 18.11 -5.93 -15.22
CA LYS A 249 17.22 -6.56 -16.22
C LYS A 249 15.73 -6.61 -15.82
N GLY A 250 15.22 -5.51 -15.27
CA GLY A 250 13.82 -5.40 -14.84
C GLY A 250 13.52 -5.89 -13.41
N TYR A 251 14.45 -6.57 -12.72
CA TYR A 251 14.18 -7.13 -11.38
C TYR A 251 14.16 -6.11 -10.23
N VAL A 252 14.68 -4.89 -10.44
CA VAL A 252 14.72 -3.86 -9.39
C VAL A 252 14.09 -2.58 -9.91
N PHE A 253 12.97 -2.17 -9.31
CA PHE A 253 12.30 -0.91 -9.61
C PHE A 253 13.04 0.27 -8.98
N ILE A 254 13.24 1.33 -9.77
CA ILE A 254 13.99 2.51 -9.36
C ILE A 254 13.32 3.80 -9.87
N ALA A 255 13.61 4.91 -9.20
CA ALA A 255 13.53 6.22 -9.86
C ALA A 255 14.92 6.61 -10.37
N ALA A 256 15.03 6.93 -11.66
CA ALA A 256 16.28 7.29 -12.31
C ALA A 256 16.57 8.78 -12.14
N VAL A 257 17.74 9.14 -11.62
CA VAL A 257 18.15 10.54 -11.42
C VAL A 257 19.10 10.94 -12.55
N ILE A 258 18.56 11.66 -13.53
CA ILE A 258 19.25 12.13 -14.74
C ILE A 258 19.89 13.49 -14.44
N ALA A 259 21.19 13.63 -14.65
CA ALA A 259 21.91 14.89 -14.46
C ALA A 259 21.80 15.81 -15.71
N ARG A 260 21.52 17.11 -15.52
CA ARG A 260 21.37 18.11 -16.59
C ARG A 260 22.61 18.20 -17.50
N ASN A 261 23.80 18.15 -16.91
CA ASN A 261 25.04 18.48 -17.63
C ASN A 261 25.50 17.37 -18.60
N SER A 262 25.01 16.15 -18.44
CA SER A 262 25.42 14.96 -19.21
C SER A 262 24.24 14.20 -19.83
N TRP A 263 23.03 14.46 -19.36
CA TRP A 263 21.83 13.67 -19.62
C TRP A 263 22.02 12.16 -19.31
N THR A 264 22.93 11.83 -18.38
CA THR A 264 23.17 10.47 -17.87
C THR A 264 22.45 10.23 -16.54
N SER A 265 21.99 8.99 -16.34
CA SER A 265 21.45 8.52 -15.06
C SER A 265 22.46 7.61 -14.37
N GLU A 266 23.30 8.21 -13.52
CA GLU A 266 24.30 7.49 -12.71
C GLU A 266 23.79 7.19 -11.29
N ILE A 267 22.81 7.97 -10.81
CA ILE A 267 22.19 7.82 -9.51
C ILE A 267 20.79 7.21 -9.69
N SER A 268 20.43 6.28 -8.82
CA SER A 268 19.10 5.68 -8.77
C SER A 268 18.60 5.63 -7.33
N LEU A 269 17.31 5.94 -7.15
CA LEU A 269 16.63 5.82 -5.87
C LEU A 269 15.97 4.44 -5.83
N VAL A 270 16.37 3.60 -4.87
CA VAL A 270 16.04 2.16 -4.80
C VAL A 270 15.36 1.87 -3.46
N GLY A 271 14.22 1.19 -3.48
CA GLY A 271 13.53 0.78 -2.23
C GLY A 271 12.03 0.53 -2.35
N HIS A 272 11.42 0.87 -3.49
CA HIS A 272 10.06 0.47 -3.81
C HIS A 272 10.00 -0.98 -4.27
N GLU A 273 8.92 -1.68 -3.92
CA GLU A 273 8.69 -3.10 -4.21
C GLU A 273 8.05 -3.31 -5.59
N ASN A 274 7.47 -2.25 -6.18
CA ASN A 274 6.90 -2.23 -7.52
C ASN A 274 7.20 -0.90 -8.26
N THR A 275 6.61 -0.68 -9.43
CA THR A 275 6.82 0.50 -10.27
C THR A 275 6.64 1.82 -9.52
N VAL A 276 7.63 2.70 -9.63
CA VAL A 276 7.47 4.10 -9.23
C VAL A 276 6.63 4.79 -10.32
N GLU A 277 5.42 5.25 -9.99
CA GLU A 277 4.54 5.96 -10.94
C GLU A 277 4.90 7.45 -11.02
N VAL A 278 5.27 8.03 -9.87
CA VAL A 278 5.38 9.49 -9.67
C VAL A 278 6.67 9.84 -8.93
N ALA A 279 7.38 10.85 -9.43
CA ALA A 279 8.38 11.61 -8.70
C ALA A 279 7.91 13.08 -8.58
N ALA A 280 8.06 13.68 -7.40
CA ALA A 280 7.72 15.08 -7.14
C ALA A 280 8.77 15.71 -6.21
N TYR A 281 9.58 16.61 -6.76
CA TYR A 281 10.49 17.43 -5.95
C TYR A 281 9.71 18.45 -5.10
N ASN A 282 10.27 18.71 -3.92
CA ASN A 282 9.91 19.86 -3.10
C ASN A 282 10.25 21.16 -3.87
N PRO A 283 9.44 22.24 -3.79
CA PRO A 283 9.69 23.47 -4.54
C PRO A 283 10.93 24.25 -4.09
N HIS A 284 11.47 23.98 -2.89
CA HIS A 284 12.63 24.68 -2.33
C HIS A 284 13.91 23.85 -2.42
N ILE A 285 15.04 24.53 -2.59
CA ILE A 285 16.36 23.95 -2.30
C ILE A 285 16.64 23.97 -0.79
N PHE A 286 17.43 23.01 -0.32
CA PHE A 286 17.79 22.82 1.09
C PHE A 286 19.29 23.01 1.27
N LEU A 287 19.69 23.60 2.40
CA LEU A 287 21.08 23.72 2.81
C LEU A 287 21.48 22.50 3.65
N ARG A 288 22.71 22.00 3.44
CA ARG A 288 23.25 20.87 4.22
C ARG A 288 23.61 21.30 5.62
N ASP A 289 24.22 22.49 5.71
CA ASP A 289 24.49 23.31 6.89
C ASP A 289 23.81 24.68 6.70
N PRO A 290 22.77 25.02 7.48
CA PRO A 290 22.07 26.30 7.40
C PRO A 290 22.93 27.53 7.77
N SER A 291 24.07 27.34 8.46
CA SER A 291 25.00 28.43 8.80
C SER A 291 25.98 28.76 7.65
N SER A 292 26.09 27.88 6.67
CA SER A 292 26.98 28.02 5.50
C SER A 292 26.28 28.64 4.29
N SER A 293 27.09 29.26 3.41
CA SER A 293 26.60 29.96 2.21
C SER A 293 25.91 29.05 1.17
N VAL A 294 25.13 29.64 0.27
CA VAL A 294 24.35 28.95 -0.77
C VAL A 294 25.22 28.61 -2.00
N VAL A 295 26.09 27.63 -1.80
CA VAL A 295 27.00 27.06 -2.81
C VAL A 295 26.62 25.63 -3.15
N ALA A 296 27.00 25.13 -4.34
CA ALA A 296 26.59 23.81 -4.84
C ALA A 296 26.95 22.66 -3.87
N SER A 297 28.10 22.74 -3.19
CA SER A 297 28.52 21.77 -2.17
C SER A 297 27.66 21.75 -0.91
N ASN A 298 26.98 22.87 -0.59
CA ASN A 298 26.09 23.02 0.56
C ASN A 298 24.61 22.88 0.18
N ILE A 299 24.26 22.61 -1.07
CA ILE A 299 22.87 22.44 -1.49
C ILE A 299 22.50 20.96 -1.54
N CYS A 300 21.23 20.66 -1.26
CA CYS A 300 20.55 19.43 -1.58
C CYS A 300 19.09 19.72 -1.97
N SER A 301 18.45 18.72 -2.57
CA SER A 301 17.05 18.75 -2.97
C SER A 301 16.31 17.60 -2.31
N VAL A 302 15.01 17.78 -2.04
CA VAL A 302 14.12 16.76 -1.46
C VAL A 302 13.15 16.28 -2.54
N ALA A 303 13.05 14.95 -2.71
CA ALA A 303 12.18 14.31 -3.71
C ALA A 303 11.24 13.31 -3.03
N ALA A 304 9.93 13.44 -3.29
CA ALA A 304 8.96 12.42 -2.94
C ALA A 304 8.74 11.47 -4.13
N LEU A 305 8.64 10.18 -3.86
CA LEU A 305 8.30 9.13 -4.81
C LEU A 305 7.00 8.44 -4.37
N GLY A 306 6.16 8.09 -5.34
CA GLY A 306 4.93 7.32 -5.15
C GLY A 306 4.88 6.17 -6.15
N ALA A 307 4.46 5.00 -5.68
CA ALA A 307 4.57 3.75 -6.44
C ALA A 307 3.29 2.90 -6.41
N ASP A 308 3.26 1.88 -7.27
CA ASP A 308 2.20 0.87 -7.36
C ASP A 308 2.15 -0.05 -6.13
N ASP A 309 3.26 -0.15 -5.39
CA ASP A 309 3.36 -0.80 -4.07
C ASP A 309 2.61 -0.07 -2.93
N ARG A 310 1.86 1.00 -3.27
CA ARG A 310 1.01 1.78 -2.36
C ARG A 310 1.80 2.56 -1.31
N SER A 311 3.12 2.69 -1.47
CA SER A 311 4.00 3.40 -0.54
C SER A 311 4.49 4.75 -1.08
N VAL A 312 4.68 5.69 -0.17
CA VAL A 312 5.32 6.98 -0.43
C VAL A 312 6.70 6.95 0.23
N SER A 313 7.75 7.29 -0.51
CA SER A 313 9.08 7.51 0.06
C SER A 313 9.56 8.94 -0.18
N VAL A 314 10.28 9.51 0.78
CA VAL A 314 10.84 10.87 0.67
C VAL A 314 12.36 10.77 0.82
N TRP A 315 13.06 11.32 -0.15
CA TRP A 315 14.51 11.25 -0.31
C TRP A 315 15.13 12.64 -0.24
N GLN A 316 16.39 12.72 0.18
CA GLN A 316 17.17 13.94 0.14
C GLN A 316 18.51 13.66 -0.53
N THR A 317 18.93 14.46 -1.49
CA THR A 317 20.12 14.16 -2.32
C THR A 317 21.46 14.15 -1.56
N LYS A 318 21.47 14.53 -0.27
CA LYS A 318 22.64 14.37 0.64
C LYS A 318 22.67 13.04 1.40
N SER A 319 21.63 12.22 1.32
CA SER A 319 21.45 10.98 2.10
C SER A 319 21.39 9.75 1.20
N ALA A 320 22.10 8.69 1.59
CA ALA A 320 22.02 7.37 0.96
C ALA A 320 20.77 6.56 1.39
N ARG A 321 19.96 7.10 2.31
CA ARG A 321 18.71 6.50 2.80
C ARG A 321 17.55 7.48 2.66
N PRO A 322 16.31 7.02 2.42
CA PRO A 322 15.13 7.88 2.47
C PRO A 322 14.96 8.48 3.87
N LEU A 323 14.48 9.72 3.93
CA LEU A 323 14.06 10.38 5.17
C LEU A 323 12.78 9.74 5.73
N VAL A 324 11.85 9.37 4.84
CA VAL A 324 10.58 8.72 5.20
C VAL A 324 10.28 7.60 4.23
N VAL A 325 9.76 6.49 4.74
CA VAL A 325 9.09 5.43 3.95
C VAL A 325 7.77 5.13 4.64
N ALA A 326 6.67 5.54 4.04
CA ALA A 326 5.32 5.23 4.48
C ALA A 326 4.76 4.12 3.57
N LYS A 327 4.69 2.89 4.08
CA LYS A 327 4.09 1.75 3.36
C LYS A 327 2.58 1.69 3.56
N GLU A 328 1.87 1.07 2.60
CA GLU A 328 0.42 0.82 2.67
C GLU A 328 -0.42 2.08 2.96
N VAL A 329 -0.04 3.23 2.37
CA VAL A 329 -0.73 4.52 2.54
C VAL A 329 -2.14 4.48 1.94
N PHE A 330 -2.30 3.67 0.89
CA PHE A 330 -3.49 3.54 0.07
C PHE A 330 -3.87 2.08 -0.16
N GLU A 331 -5.12 1.84 -0.55
CA GLU A 331 -5.62 0.50 -0.90
C GLU A 331 -5.20 0.09 -2.33
N ARG A 332 -4.77 1.06 -3.14
CA ARG A 332 -4.30 0.92 -4.53
C ARG A 332 -3.13 1.86 -4.82
N GLN A 333 -2.62 1.86 -6.05
CA GLN A 333 -1.45 2.65 -6.44
C GLN A 333 -1.63 4.16 -6.22
N ILE A 334 -0.49 4.85 -6.03
CA ILE A 334 -0.43 6.31 -5.97
C ILE A 334 -0.41 6.86 -7.39
N MET A 335 -1.32 7.78 -7.70
CA MET A 335 -1.46 8.36 -9.04
C MET A 335 -0.73 9.68 -9.20
N ASP A 336 -0.67 10.51 -8.15
CA ASP A 336 -0.05 11.84 -8.20
C ASP A 336 0.41 12.32 -6.82
N LEU A 337 1.40 13.21 -6.83
CA LEU A 337 2.01 13.82 -5.65
C LEU A 337 2.13 15.32 -5.87
N SER A 338 1.82 16.13 -4.86
CA SER A 338 1.96 17.59 -4.93
C SER A 338 2.44 18.16 -3.59
N TRP A 339 3.54 18.89 -3.62
CA TRP A 339 4.01 19.68 -2.49
C TRP A 339 3.27 21.01 -2.42
N SER A 340 3.00 21.45 -1.20
CA SER A 340 2.62 22.82 -0.88
C SER A 340 3.78 23.80 -1.14
N SER A 341 3.45 25.07 -1.31
CA SER A 341 4.41 26.13 -1.68
C SER A 341 5.39 26.50 -0.58
N ASP A 342 5.13 26.13 0.68
CA ASP A 342 6.09 26.26 1.79
C ASP A 342 7.08 25.09 1.87
N GLY A 343 6.86 24.01 1.12
CA GLY A 343 7.68 22.79 1.14
C GLY A 343 7.51 21.93 2.39
N LEU A 344 6.54 22.20 3.27
CA LEU A 344 6.34 21.47 4.53
C LEU A 344 5.16 20.50 4.50
N THR A 345 4.28 20.59 3.50
CA THR A 345 3.17 19.62 3.34
C THR A 345 3.22 18.94 1.97
N LEU A 346 3.21 17.61 1.97
CA LEU A 346 3.07 16.76 0.79
C LEU A 346 1.67 16.14 0.74
N TYR A 347 0.99 16.27 -0.40
CA TYR A 347 -0.29 15.64 -0.70
C TYR A 347 -0.08 14.49 -1.69
N ALA A 348 -0.79 13.39 -1.48
CA ALA A 348 -0.78 12.21 -2.32
C ALA A 348 -2.20 11.75 -2.64
N VAL A 349 -2.46 11.26 -3.85
CA VAL A 349 -3.77 10.73 -4.26
C VAL A 349 -3.66 9.37 -4.94
N SER A 350 -4.71 8.55 -4.84
CA SER A 350 -4.73 7.16 -5.30
C SER A 350 -5.94 6.79 -6.15
N SER A 351 -5.79 5.74 -6.96
CA SER A 351 -6.87 5.06 -7.66
C SER A 351 -7.88 4.35 -6.74
N ASP A 352 -7.66 4.36 -5.41
CA ASP A 352 -8.67 4.04 -4.39
C ASP A 352 -9.71 5.16 -4.16
N GLY A 353 -9.49 6.34 -4.75
CA GLY A 353 -10.38 7.50 -4.65
C GLY A 353 -10.24 8.28 -3.35
N THR A 354 -9.09 8.17 -2.67
CA THR A 354 -8.77 8.93 -1.46
C THR A 354 -7.50 9.77 -1.64
N MET A 355 -7.30 10.68 -0.68
CA MET A 355 -6.11 11.51 -0.55
C MET A 355 -5.47 11.30 0.82
N ALA A 356 -4.14 11.31 0.88
CA ALA A 356 -3.35 11.32 2.10
C ALA A 356 -2.42 12.52 2.12
N VAL A 357 -2.07 12.99 3.33
CA VAL A 357 -1.31 14.21 3.56
C VAL A 357 -0.25 13.97 4.62
N PHE A 358 0.98 14.37 4.30
CA PHE A 358 2.15 14.33 5.16
C PHE A 358 2.57 15.76 5.46
N SER A 359 2.35 16.21 6.70
CA SER A 359 2.78 17.51 7.19
C SER A 359 4.05 17.33 8.00
N PHE A 360 5.15 17.89 7.53
CA PHE A 360 6.44 17.86 8.18
C PHE A 360 6.55 19.02 9.17
N ASP A 361 7.17 18.77 10.31
CA ASP A 361 7.55 19.83 11.22
C ASP A 361 8.82 20.52 10.65
N PRO A 362 9.01 21.86 10.79
CA PRO A 362 10.14 22.56 10.18
C PRO A 362 11.52 22.00 10.54
N ASP A 363 11.65 21.38 11.72
CA ASP A 363 12.87 20.76 12.22
C ASP A 363 13.19 19.42 11.50
N GLU A 364 12.20 18.76 10.88
CA GLU A 364 12.41 17.51 10.11
C GLU A 364 12.91 17.76 8.69
N LEU A 365 12.58 18.93 8.14
CA LEU A 365 13.00 19.41 6.84
C LEU A 365 13.88 20.67 7.00
N GLU A 366 14.82 20.61 7.94
CA GLU A 366 15.72 21.71 8.26
C GLU A 366 16.51 22.19 7.02
N GLY A 367 16.71 23.51 6.95
CA GLY A 367 17.61 24.13 5.97
C GLY A 367 16.93 24.62 4.69
N ILE A 368 15.60 24.73 4.63
CA ILE A 368 14.88 25.39 3.52
C ILE A 368 15.54 26.75 3.21
N ALA A 369 16.09 26.89 2.01
CA ALA A 369 16.72 28.13 1.58
C ALA A 369 15.67 29.17 1.13
N PRO A 370 15.91 30.47 1.30
CA PRO A 370 15.04 31.50 0.74
C PRO A 370 14.96 31.42 -0.79
N GLN A 371 13.77 31.61 -1.37
CA GLN A 371 13.57 31.58 -2.83
C GLN A 371 14.52 32.51 -3.60
N ALA A 372 14.82 33.70 -3.08
CA ALA A 372 15.80 34.62 -3.68
C ALA A 372 17.22 34.01 -3.83
N ALA A 373 17.61 33.09 -2.93
CA ALA A 373 18.87 32.37 -3.02
C ALA A 373 18.80 31.25 -4.09
N GLN A 374 17.65 30.59 -4.23
CA GLN A 374 17.37 29.64 -5.32
C GLN A 374 17.37 30.33 -6.69
N GLU A 375 16.69 31.46 -6.85
CA GLU A 375 16.76 32.28 -8.08
C GLU A 375 18.20 32.70 -8.41
N THR A 376 18.96 33.11 -7.39
CA THR A 376 20.37 33.49 -7.55
C THR A 376 21.26 32.29 -7.91
N TYR A 377 20.91 31.09 -7.44
CA TYR A 377 21.56 29.85 -7.83
C TYR A 377 21.22 29.48 -9.29
N LEU A 378 19.94 29.52 -9.68
CA LEU A 378 19.47 29.20 -11.03
C LEU A 378 20.08 30.12 -12.11
N LYS A 379 20.36 31.39 -11.79
CA LYS A 379 21.10 32.31 -12.68
C LYS A 379 22.48 31.78 -13.11
N LYS A 380 23.08 30.83 -12.40
CA LYS A 380 24.38 30.21 -12.77
C LYS A 380 24.31 29.38 -14.06
N PHE A 381 23.11 28.92 -14.46
CA PHE A 381 22.92 28.23 -15.75
C PHE A 381 22.91 29.20 -16.95
N GLY A 382 22.88 30.52 -16.71
CA GLY A 382 23.06 31.54 -17.75
C GLY A 382 21.90 31.73 -18.75
N PHE A 383 20.93 30.80 -18.79
CA PHE A 383 19.77 30.91 -19.67
C PHE A 383 18.92 32.14 -19.33
N THR A 384 18.66 32.96 -20.34
CA THR A 384 17.76 34.12 -20.25
C THR A 384 16.56 33.84 -21.17
N PRO A 385 15.33 33.74 -20.63
CA PRO A 385 14.16 33.49 -21.46
C PRO A 385 13.87 34.67 -22.40
N PRO A 386 13.18 34.44 -23.54
CA PRO A 386 12.72 35.53 -24.40
C PRO A 386 11.89 36.56 -23.63
N PRO A 387 11.97 37.86 -23.99
CA PRO A 387 11.19 38.90 -23.34
C PRO A 387 9.69 38.62 -23.48
N LEU A 388 8.93 38.97 -22.43
CA LEU A 388 7.47 38.86 -22.44
C LEU A 388 6.88 39.79 -23.52
N PRO A 389 5.85 39.36 -24.28
CA PRO A 389 5.15 40.24 -25.21
C PRO A 389 4.57 41.47 -24.49
N GLU A 390 4.56 42.63 -25.14
CA GLU A 390 4.05 43.86 -24.52
C GLU A 390 2.60 43.71 -24.05
N GLY A 391 2.32 44.19 -22.84
CA GLY A 391 1.01 44.05 -22.19
C GLY A 391 0.78 42.72 -21.48
N PHE A 392 1.61 41.70 -21.68
CA PHE A 392 1.46 40.40 -21.03
C PHE A 392 2.36 40.24 -19.81
N SER A 393 1.73 40.29 -18.64
CA SER A 393 2.34 39.97 -17.35
C SER A 393 1.34 39.20 -16.49
N HIS A 394 1.73 38.03 -16.00
CA HIS A 394 0.96 37.30 -14.99
C HIS A 394 1.15 37.89 -13.59
N PHE A 395 2.16 38.74 -13.38
CA PHE A 395 2.23 39.60 -12.21
C PHE A 395 1.19 40.71 -12.33
N SER A 396 0.28 40.74 -11.35
CA SER A 396 -0.49 41.94 -11.04
C SER A 396 0.47 43.11 -10.86
N LYS A 397 0.32 44.16 -11.66
CA LYS A 397 0.79 45.49 -11.25
C LYS A 397 -0.03 45.86 -10.03
N GLN A 398 0.53 45.66 -8.84
CA GLN A 398 0.07 46.41 -7.67
C GLN A 398 0.13 47.89 -8.06
N LEU A 399 -1.03 48.51 -8.27
CA LEU A 399 -1.07 49.96 -8.24
C LEU A 399 -0.65 50.34 -6.81
N ASP A 400 0.45 51.09 -6.72
CA ASP A 400 0.81 51.85 -5.53
C ASP A 400 -0.24 52.95 -5.31
N THR A 401 -1.45 52.55 -4.91
CA THR A 401 -2.39 53.45 -4.25
C THR A 401 -1.88 53.70 -2.84
N ARG A 402 -0.84 54.54 -2.77
CA ARG A 402 -0.61 55.47 -1.64
C ARG A 402 -1.81 56.43 -1.57
N MET A 403 -2.98 55.91 -1.21
CA MET A 403 -4.08 56.71 -0.72
C MET A 403 -3.70 57.18 0.68
N THR A 404 -3.17 58.40 0.75
CA THR A 404 -3.25 59.23 1.95
C THR A 404 -4.69 59.17 2.48
N PRO A 405 -4.91 58.94 3.78
CA PRO A 405 -6.27 58.84 4.31
C PRO A 405 -7.01 60.17 4.11
N PRO A 406 -8.21 60.17 3.51
CA PRO A 406 -9.03 61.37 3.41
C PRO A 406 -9.50 61.83 4.80
N PRO A 407 -9.74 63.13 5.00
CA PRO A 407 -9.96 63.71 6.33
C PRO A 407 -11.28 63.27 6.96
N SER A 408 -11.28 63.18 8.29
CA SER A 408 -12.44 62.81 9.11
C SER A 408 -13.61 63.79 8.94
N PRO A 409 -14.87 63.33 8.80
CA PRO A 409 -16.03 64.21 8.78
C PRO A 409 -16.20 64.95 10.11
N GLY A 410 -16.23 66.28 10.04
CA GLY A 410 -16.44 67.15 11.19
C GLY A 410 -17.89 67.14 11.71
N ARG A 411 -18.03 67.49 12.99
CA ARG A 411 -19.28 67.57 13.75
C ARG A 411 -20.10 68.82 13.37
N ALA A 412 -21.41 68.67 13.18
CA ALA A 412 -22.39 69.76 13.14
C ALA A 412 -23.62 69.41 14.02
N PRO A 413 -24.40 70.39 14.53
CA PRO A 413 -25.13 70.23 15.79
C PRO A 413 -26.62 69.81 15.67
N ALA A 414 -27.26 69.65 16.83
CA ALA A 414 -28.54 68.97 17.05
C ALA A 414 -29.81 69.82 16.85
N ASN A 415 -30.92 69.12 16.56
CA ASN A 415 -32.34 69.35 16.93
C ASN A 415 -33.18 68.28 16.18
N ALA A 416 -34.27 67.68 16.69
CA ALA A 416 -34.97 67.74 17.97
C ALA A 416 -35.72 66.39 18.25
N HIS A 417 -36.29 66.25 19.46
CA HIS A 417 -37.40 65.37 19.94
C HIS A 417 -37.94 64.17 19.10
N VAL A 418 -38.45 63.04 19.64
CA VAL A 418 -38.50 62.31 20.94
C VAL A 418 -39.66 61.27 20.80
N GLN A 419 -39.65 60.17 21.60
CA GLN A 419 -40.57 59.00 21.64
C GLN A 419 -40.07 57.79 20.79
N ASP A 420 -39.54 56.68 21.32
CA ASP A 420 -39.73 55.87 22.55
C ASP A 420 -40.69 54.66 22.37
N LEU A 421 -40.51 53.62 23.20
CA LEU A 421 -41.04 52.24 23.18
C LEU A 421 -40.28 51.27 22.24
N GLY A 422 -39.62 50.19 22.68
CA GLY A 422 -39.26 49.77 24.05
C GLY A 422 -38.92 48.26 24.14
N PHE A 423 -37.75 47.91 24.70
CA PHE A 423 -37.26 46.55 25.08
C PHE A 423 -37.08 45.53 23.91
N GLY A 424 -36.05 44.68 23.79
CA GLY A 424 -35.06 44.06 24.69
C GLY A 424 -35.05 42.55 24.34
N MET A 425 -33.95 41.79 24.13
CA MET A 425 -32.58 41.81 24.65
C MET A 425 -31.54 41.40 23.58
N SER A 426 -30.25 41.51 23.91
CA SER A 426 -29.10 41.18 23.05
C SER A 426 -28.30 39.97 23.55
N SER A 427 -27.62 39.26 22.65
CA SER A 427 -26.26 38.74 22.91
C SER A 427 -25.51 38.49 21.60
N ASN A 428 -24.46 39.28 21.38
CA ASN A 428 -23.51 39.10 20.29
C ASN A 428 -22.11 39.23 20.92
N GLY A 429 -21.21 38.28 20.68
CA GLY A 429 -19.93 38.20 21.38
C GLY A 429 -18.88 37.44 20.58
N GLY A 430 -18.09 38.16 19.79
CA GLY A 430 -16.85 37.66 19.21
C GLY A 430 -15.67 38.08 20.07
N GLU A 431 -14.77 37.15 20.39
CA GLU A 431 -13.60 37.45 21.24
C GLU A 431 -12.41 38.06 20.48
N VAL A 432 -11.68 38.88 21.21
CA VAL A 432 -10.52 39.66 20.76
C VAL A 432 -9.23 38.93 21.13
N VAL A 433 -8.34 38.72 20.16
CA VAL A 433 -7.00 38.15 20.43
C VAL A 433 -6.07 39.27 20.92
N ASN A 434 -5.70 39.22 22.20
CA ASN A 434 -4.72 40.13 22.79
C ASN A 434 -3.29 39.85 22.29
N LYS A 435 -2.60 40.90 21.85
CA LYS A 435 -1.21 40.85 21.36
C LYS A 435 -0.28 41.31 22.49
N LEU A 436 0.49 40.40 23.08
CA LEU A 436 1.39 40.70 24.19
C LEU A 436 2.82 40.97 23.70
N VAL A 437 3.40 42.11 24.10
CA VAL A 437 4.75 42.55 23.75
C VAL A 437 5.50 42.99 25.02
N ALA A 438 6.65 42.37 25.30
CA ALA A 438 7.62 42.83 26.30
C ALA A 438 9.05 42.52 25.81
N LYS A 439 9.76 43.51 25.25
CA LYS A 439 10.77 44.37 25.91
C LYS A 439 11.94 43.63 26.60
N ARG A 440 13.10 43.63 25.92
CA ARG A 440 14.43 43.38 26.50
C ARG A 440 14.85 44.49 27.48
N LYS A 441 15.71 44.15 28.46
CA LYS A 441 16.66 45.09 29.09
C LYS A 441 17.94 44.36 29.54
N ASN A 442 19.10 45.00 29.34
CA ASN A 442 20.44 44.46 29.68
C ASN A 442 20.79 44.63 31.17
N GLN A 443 21.64 43.74 31.72
CA GLN A 443 22.77 44.18 32.57
C GLN A 443 23.94 43.17 32.72
N LYS A 444 25.15 43.66 32.35
CA LYS A 444 26.54 43.39 32.83
C LYS A 444 27.00 42.02 33.38
N ARG A 445 27.87 41.37 32.59
CA ARG A 445 29.31 41.06 32.82
C ARG A 445 29.77 40.52 34.20
N VAL A 446 30.26 39.28 34.20
CA VAL A 446 31.53 38.85 34.84
C VAL A 446 32.27 37.89 33.88
N GLN A 447 33.60 37.99 33.80
CA GLN A 447 34.48 36.95 33.20
C GLN A 447 35.31 36.30 34.31
N PRO A 448 35.81 35.08 34.07
CA PRO A 448 37.25 34.89 34.22
C PRO A 448 37.93 34.34 32.95
N THR A 449 39.24 34.56 32.86
CA THR A 449 40.17 34.06 31.83
C THR A 449 41.31 33.29 32.53
N PHE A 450 42.32 32.80 31.77
CA PHE A 450 43.63 32.22 32.21
C PHE A 450 43.60 30.72 32.67
N VAL A 451 44.52 29.78 32.32
CA VAL A 451 45.70 29.70 31.39
C VAL A 451 45.97 28.22 30.99
N GLY A 452 46.70 27.99 29.88
CA GLY A 452 47.64 26.84 29.72
C GLY A 452 47.11 25.68 28.86
N SER A 453 47.66 25.23 27.72
CA SER A 453 48.98 25.25 27.04
C SER A 453 49.75 23.91 27.12
N PHE A 454 50.41 23.55 26.00
CA PHE A 454 51.22 22.35 25.70
C PHE A 454 50.45 21.04 25.43
N GLY A 455 50.78 20.23 24.40
CA GLY A 455 51.68 20.48 23.26
C GLY A 455 52.04 19.22 22.43
N GLY A 456 52.35 19.39 21.13
CA GLY A 456 52.98 18.38 20.24
C GLY A 456 52.04 17.31 19.64
N SER A 457 52.25 16.79 18.42
CA SER A 457 53.22 17.15 17.36
C SER A 457 52.81 16.60 15.98
N ILE A 458 53.20 17.32 14.92
CA ILE A 458 52.97 17.05 13.47
C ILE A 458 54.22 16.34 12.89
N PRO A 459 54.12 15.47 11.84
CA PRO A 459 54.55 15.91 10.51
C PRO A 459 53.65 15.45 9.32
N SER A 460 53.59 16.32 8.32
CA SER A 460 52.87 16.18 7.04
C SER A 460 53.81 15.79 5.88
N ALA A 461 53.25 15.40 4.72
CA ALA A 461 53.83 15.60 3.37
C ALA A 461 52.79 15.15 2.29
N ASN A 462 52.71 15.69 1.08
CA ASN A 462 53.13 17.01 0.55
C ASN A 462 52.36 17.29 -0.77
N ILE A 463 52.21 18.56 -1.14
CA ILE A 463 51.82 19.02 -2.49
C ILE A 463 53.13 19.44 -3.22
N PRO A 464 53.14 19.62 -4.56
CA PRO A 464 53.31 21.01 -5.02
C PRO A 464 52.52 21.38 -6.30
N SER A 465 52.29 22.68 -6.47
CA SER A 465 51.73 23.31 -7.68
C SER A 465 52.60 24.48 -8.15
N ALA A 466 52.72 24.65 -9.48
CA ALA A 466 53.28 25.81 -10.22
C ALA A 466 53.23 25.47 -11.74
N HIS A 467 53.12 26.37 -12.73
CA HIS A 467 52.81 27.81 -12.83
C HIS A 467 52.57 28.17 -14.33
N VAL A 468 51.62 29.08 -14.67
CA VAL A 468 51.75 30.18 -15.69
C VAL A 468 51.87 29.80 -17.21
N PRO A 469 51.63 30.67 -18.23
CA PRO A 469 51.00 32.01 -18.33
C PRO A 469 49.76 32.13 -19.27
N SER A 470 49.17 33.32 -19.30
CA SER A 470 48.29 33.85 -20.36
C SER A 470 49.03 34.37 -21.60
N ALA A 471 48.38 34.38 -22.77
CA ALA A 471 48.79 35.18 -23.93
C ALA A 471 47.58 35.86 -24.59
N SER A 472 47.80 37.00 -25.28
CA SER A 472 46.78 37.86 -25.87
C SER A 472 47.16 38.27 -27.31
N THR A 473 46.27 38.97 -28.03
CA THR A 473 46.47 39.64 -29.35
C THR A 473 46.73 38.71 -30.57
N SER A 474 46.30 38.99 -31.81
CA SER A 474 45.58 40.14 -32.42
C SER A 474 45.15 39.86 -33.89
N HIS A 475 44.13 40.60 -34.40
CA HIS A 475 43.73 40.81 -35.83
C HIS A 475 43.36 39.53 -36.65
N GLY A 476 42.31 39.43 -37.48
CA GLY A 476 41.45 40.39 -38.25
C GLY A 476 41.58 40.09 -39.77
N PRO A 477 40.73 40.55 -40.71
CA PRO A 477 39.33 41.02 -40.65
C PRO A 477 38.40 40.34 -41.72
N SER A 478 37.12 40.77 -41.84
CA SER A 478 36.23 40.82 -43.05
C SER A 478 36.15 39.64 -44.05
N SER A 479 35.00 39.27 -44.62
CA SER A 479 34.03 40.18 -45.27
C SER A 479 32.61 39.60 -45.49
N SER A 480 31.66 40.52 -45.61
CA SER A 480 30.26 40.34 -45.99
C SER A 480 29.99 39.75 -47.38
N ALA A 481 28.87 39.03 -47.53
CA ALA A 481 27.92 39.27 -48.63
C ALA A 481 26.50 38.77 -48.25
N HIS A 482 25.50 39.63 -48.43
CA HIS A 482 24.06 39.32 -48.36
C HIS A 482 23.53 38.88 -49.75
N ILE A 483 22.21 38.60 -49.82
CA ILE A 483 21.30 38.53 -51.00
C ILE A 483 20.92 37.09 -51.42
N THR A 484 19.68 36.71 -51.77
CA THR A 484 18.29 37.18 -51.47
C THR A 484 17.34 36.03 -51.91
N ILE A 485 16.17 35.86 -51.26
CA ILE A 485 15.15 34.82 -51.56
C ILE A 485 14.39 35.16 -52.87
N PRO A 486 14.06 34.18 -53.74
CA PRO A 486 12.64 33.84 -53.97
C PRO A 486 12.34 32.32 -54.04
N PRO A 487 11.05 31.89 -54.00
CA PRO A 487 10.67 30.53 -53.58
C PRO A 487 9.80 29.71 -54.58
N ARG A 488 9.33 28.53 -54.12
CA ARG A 488 8.43 27.53 -54.77
C ARG A 488 9.16 26.59 -55.76
N THR A 489 8.70 25.38 -56.10
CA THR A 489 7.37 24.72 -56.02
C THR A 489 7.46 23.20 -55.71
N THR A 490 6.41 22.68 -55.05
CA THR A 490 5.79 21.32 -55.17
C THR A 490 6.48 20.17 -55.92
N GLY A 491 6.42 18.93 -55.37
CA GLY A 491 6.40 17.74 -56.23
C GLY A 491 6.66 16.36 -55.63
N ARG A 492 5.58 15.68 -55.20
CA ARG A 492 5.31 14.22 -55.29
C ARG A 492 6.34 13.17 -54.79
N SER A 493 5.79 12.27 -53.98
CA SER A 493 6.22 10.89 -53.79
C SER A 493 6.23 10.06 -55.08
N PHE A 494 7.02 8.97 -55.12
CA PHE A 494 6.53 7.60 -55.41
C PHE A 494 7.63 6.51 -55.16
N HIS A 495 7.24 5.47 -54.42
CA HIS A 495 7.48 4.03 -54.68
C HIS A 495 8.90 3.41 -54.96
N GLU A 496 9.26 2.51 -54.03
CA GLU A 496 9.47 1.04 -54.24
C GLU A 496 10.79 0.38 -54.70
N ILE A 497 10.93 -0.85 -54.14
CA ILE A 497 11.53 -2.09 -54.68
C ILE A 497 13.07 -2.28 -54.68
N ALA A 498 13.49 -2.90 -53.57
CA ALA A 498 14.16 -4.21 -53.46
C ALA A 498 15.50 -4.53 -54.17
N GLY A 499 16.39 -5.14 -53.36
CA GLY A 499 17.08 -6.38 -53.72
C GLY A 499 18.60 -6.34 -53.78
N ILE A 500 19.26 -7.09 -52.90
CA ILE A 500 20.22 -8.17 -53.22
C ILE A 500 20.67 -8.88 -51.92
N VAL A 501 21.08 -10.14 -52.08
CA VAL A 501 21.24 -11.26 -51.12
C VAL A 501 22.56 -11.99 -51.53
N PRO A 502 23.15 -13.03 -50.87
CA PRO A 502 23.26 -13.49 -49.46
C PRO A 502 24.74 -13.61 -48.96
N SER A 503 24.95 -14.07 -47.71
CA SER A 503 26.01 -15.08 -47.41
C SER A 503 25.78 -15.83 -46.08
N ARG A 504 26.00 -17.16 -46.06
CA ARG A 504 25.89 -18.11 -44.91
C ARG A 504 26.70 -19.41 -45.24
N PRO A 505 26.80 -20.42 -44.35
CA PRO A 505 27.62 -20.59 -43.12
C PRO A 505 29.06 -21.04 -43.54
N PRO A 506 29.75 -22.16 -43.14
CA PRO A 506 29.77 -23.07 -41.95
C PRO A 506 31.23 -23.34 -41.43
N PRO A 507 31.61 -24.46 -40.74
CA PRO A 507 30.98 -25.27 -39.68
C PRO A 507 31.84 -25.50 -38.40
N SER A 508 31.26 -26.25 -37.48
CA SER A 508 31.66 -26.77 -36.15
C SER A 508 32.90 -27.68 -35.99
N SER A 509 33.41 -27.74 -34.74
CA SER A 509 33.49 -28.97 -33.86
C SER A 509 34.86 -29.50 -33.35
N MET A 510 34.88 -29.92 -32.05
CA MET A 510 35.64 -31.04 -31.42
C MET A 510 37.21 -30.90 -31.31
N LEU A 511 37.97 -31.44 -30.34
CA LEU A 511 37.73 -32.23 -29.10
C LEU A 511 39.01 -32.28 -28.19
N LEU A 512 38.83 -32.72 -26.93
CA LEU A 512 39.73 -33.53 -26.05
C LEU A 512 41.15 -33.07 -25.63
N SER A 513 41.35 -32.97 -24.31
CA SER A 513 42.10 -33.93 -23.45
C SER A 513 42.50 -33.24 -22.11
N ALA A 514 42.72 -33.87 -20.95
CA ALA A 514 42.34 -35.13 -20.30
C ALA A 514 42.82 -34.97 -18.80
N PRO A 515 43.04 -36.00 -17.94
CA PRO A 515 42.34 -36.04 -16.65
C PRO A 515 43.24 -36.06 -15.39
N GLU A 516 42.65 -35.91 -14.19
CA GLU A 516 43.23 -36.52 -12.98
C GLU A 516 42.20 -36.81 -11.86
N GLN A 517 42.38 -37.98 -11.26
CA GLN A 517 41.73 -38.60 -10.08
C GLN A 517 42.70 -39.71 -9.61
N PRO A 518 42.58 -40.32 -8.41
CA PRO A 518 41.80 -39.95 -7.23
C PRO A 518 42.65 -39.93 -5.93
N ALA A 519 42.03 -39.60 -4.80
CA ALA A 519 42.45 -40.13 -3.49
C ALA A 519 41.22 -40.47 -2.63
N SER A 520 41.14 -41.71 -2.18
CA SER A 520 40.11 -42.22 -1.26
C SER A 520 40.72 -42.49 0.11
N ALA A 521 39.92 -42.40 1.18
CA ALA A 521 39.55 -43.56 2.02
C ALA A 521 38.97 -43.15 3.40
N PHE A 522 38.11 -44.03 3.95
CA PHE A 522 37.59 -44.11 5.34
C PHE A 522 36.96 -42.84 5.98
N GLY A 523 35.74 -42.82 6.52
CA GLY A 523 34.94 -43.90 7.11
C GLY A 523 34.52 -43.54 8.54
N ALA A 524 33.20 -43.60 8.82
CA ALA A 524 32.55 -43.65 10.14
C ALA A 524 32.61 -42.43 11.12
N GLY A 525 31.48 -41.70 11.21
CA GLY A 525 30.51 -41.88 12.30
C GLY A 525 30.75 -41.34 13.74
N ARG A 526 29.86 -40.40 14.13
CA ARG A 526 29.38 -40.05 15.51
C ARG A 526 30.37 -39.46 16.55
N GLY A 527 29.95 -38.36 17.19
CA GLY A 527 30.51 -37.83 18.45
C GLY A 527 29.92 -36.45 18.80
N GLN A 528 29.79 -36.11 20.08
CA GLN A 528 29.22 -34.84 20.58
C GLN A 528 30.24 -34.01 21.39
N SER A 529 30.02 -32.68 21.38
CA SER A 529 30.14 -31.69 22.48
C SER A 529 31.45 -31.41 23.25
N GLU A 530 31.61 -30.10 23.59
CA GLU A 530 32.39 -29.49 24.70
C GLU A 530 33.94 -29.48 24.61
N GLU A 531 34.70 -28.52 25.19
CA GLU A 531 34.50 -27.10 25.59
C GLU A 531 35.91 -26.49 25.97
N LEU A 532 35.97 -25.22 26.43
CA LEU A 532 37.06 -24.53 27.18
C LEU A 532 38.30 -24.03 26.38
N GLN A 533 39.06 -23.00 26.80
CA GLN A 533 38.87 -21.77 27.62
C GLN A 533 40.22 -20.97 27.60
N LEU A 534 40.25 -19.65 27.86
CA LEU A 534 41.37 -18.78 28.34
C LEU A 534 41.03 -17.28 28.03
N ALA A 535 41.62 -16.23 28.64
CA ALA A 535 41.79 -15.82 30.05
C ALA A 535 42.25 -14.33 30.06
N TYR A 536 41.97 -13.55 31.12
CA TYR A 536 42.43 -12.15 31.32
C TYR A 536 43.49 -12.05 32.43
N PRO A 537 44.36 -11.01 32.41
CA PRO A 537 44.60 -10.13 33.59
C PRO A 537 44.89 -8.64 33.19
N GLU A 538 44.96 -7.59 34.04
CA GLU A 538 44.64 -7.32 35.46
C GLU A 538 44.62 -5.77 35.72
N ASP A 539 43.81 -5.31 36.70
CA ASP A 539 43.96 -4.20 37.68
C ASP A 539 44.31 -2.73 37.23
N VAL A 540 44.13 -1.63 38.00
CA VAL A 540 44.09 -1.36 39.47
C VAL A 540 43.17 -0.14 39.81
N ASP A 541 42.58 -0.12 41.03
CA ASP A 541 41.76 0.96 41.64
C ASP A 541 42.52 2.22 42.11
N MET A 542 41.79 3.35 42.34
CA MET A 542 41.69 3.97 43.69
C MET A 542 40.62 5.08 43.84
N ASN A 543 40.09 5.19 45.06
CA ASN A 543 38.94 6.01 45.49
C ASN A 543 39.27 7.47 45.90
N THR A 544 38.24 8.31 46.01
CA THR A 544 38.11 9.26 47.15
C THR A 544 36.64 9.59 47.46
N ASP A 545 36.31 9.73 48.74
CA ASP A 545 34.94 9.79 49.30
C ASP A 545 34.21 11.15 49.20
N VAL A 546 32.87 11.15 49.37
CA VAL A 546 32.19 11.57 50.64
C VAL A 546 30.64 11.58 50.51
N GLN A 547 30.05 10.60 51.20
CA GLN A 547 28.79 10.55 51.98
C GLN A 547 27.45 11.18 51.55
N ILE A 548 26.42 10.31 51.63
CA ILE A 548 25.03 10.62 51.98
C ILE A 548 24.89 10.53 53.53
N SER A 549 24.22 11.51 54.16
CA SER A 549 23.95 11.51 55.61
C SER A 549 22.81 10.55 56.01
N ALA A 550 23.00 9.84 57.12
CA ALA A 550 22.17 8.71 57.56
C ALA A 550 21.21 9.05 58.74
N LEU A 551 20.83 8.00 59.50
CA LEU A 551 20.15 7.94 60.82
C LEU A 551 18.59 7.89 60.80
N GLU A 552 17.87 7.01 61.53
CA GLU A 552 18.22 5.95 62.52
C GLU A 552 17.42 4.64 62.24
N THR A 553 17.99 3.42 62.25
CA THR A 553 18.38 2.50 63.36
C THR A 553 17.21 1.95 64.23
N ASN A 554 17.21 0.71 64.77
CA ASN A 554 18.21 -0.37 64.81
C ASN A 554 17.56 -1.74 65.19
N GLY A 555 18.18 -2.90 64.89
CA GLY A 555 17.71 -4.16 65.50
C GLY A 555 18.17 -5.53 64.95
N ARG A 556 19.43 -5.94 65.21
CA ARG A 556 19.94 -7.34 65.41
C ARG A 556 19.49 -8.48 64.44
N GLY A 557 20.35 -9.32 63.85
CA GLY A 557 21.82 -9.39 63.82
C GLY A 557 22.37 -10.79 63.48
N LYS A 558 23.56 -10.84 62.85
CA LYS A 558 24.60 -11.90 62.86
C LYS A 558 24.29 -13.36 62.44
N ARG A 559 25.04 -13.76 61.39
CA ARG A 559 25.96 -14.94 61.26
C ARG A 559 25.52 -16.24 60.53
N LYS A 560 26.40 -16.56 59.57
CA LYS A 560 27.03 -17.87 59.22
C LYS A 560 26.16 -19.03 58.70
N SER A 561 26.65 -19.57 57.59
CA SER A 561 26.40 -20.90 57.04
C SER A 561 27.02 -22.03 57.87
N SER A 562 26.31 -23.16 58.00
CA SER A 562 26.90 -24.48 58.31
C SER A 562 26.01 -25.62 57.78
N VAL A 563 26.35 -26.11 56.59
CA VAL A 563 26.50 -27.52 56.17
C VAL A 563 25.75 -28.62 56.96
N MET A 564 24.95 -29.41 56.21
CA MET A 564 24.49 -30.81 56.46
C MET A 564 23.60 -31.08 57.69
N ASP A 565 22.69 -32.05 57.71
CA ASP A 565 22.53 -33.24 56.84
C ASP A 565 21.07 -33.75 56.76
N ALA A 566 20.86 -34.86 56.04
CA ALA A 566 19.63 -35.68 55.92
C ALA A 566 18.61 -35.30 54.82
N ILE A 567 18.70 -36.04 53.72
CA ILE A 567 17.80 -36.07 52.56
C ILE A 567 16.50 -36.79 52.92
N ASP A 568 15.33 -36.16 52.72
CA ASP A 568 14.03 -36.85 52.69
C ASP A 568 13.70 -37.20 51.24
N ASP A 569 13.66 -38.49 50.93
CA ASP A 569 13.67 -39.05 49.57
C ASP A 569 12.25 -39.06 48.96
N ARG A 570 11.64 -37.88 48.93
CA ARG A 570 10.35 -37.61 48.27
C ARG A 570 10.60 -36.70 47.07
N PRO A 571 10.13 -37.05 45.86
CA PRO A 571 10.23 -36.14 44.72
C PRO A 571 9.47 -34.85 45.06
N SER A 572 10.20 -33.75 45.21
CA SER A 572 9.65 -32.45 45.56
C SER A 572 8.72 -31.98 44.45
N LYS A 573 7.41 -32.17 44.65
CA LYS A 573 6.36 -31.82 43.70
C LYS A 573 6.52 -30.36 43.29
N ALA A 574 6.76 -30.13 42.00
CA ALA A 574 7.03 -28.79 41.49
C ALA A 574 5.87 -27.83 41.82
N ARG A 575 6.22 -26.64 42.32
CA ARG A 575 5.21 -25.67 42.79
C ARG A 575 4.42 -25.10 41.60
N THR A 576 3.14 -25.43 41.56
CA THR A 576 2.17 -24.85 40.61
C THR A 576 1.69 -23.48 41.08
N LEU A 577 1.36 -22.58 40.14
CA LEU A 577 0.86 -21.23 40.46
C LEU A 577 -0.57 -21.23 41.03
N GLY A 578 -1.30 -22.35 40.90
CA GLY A 578 -2.63 -22.53 41.52
C GLY A 578 -2.64 -23.32 42.84
N GLY A 579 -1.54 -24.00 43.19
CA GLY A 579 -1.44 -24.88 44.36
C GLY A 579 -2.43 -26.06 44.39
N ASP A 580 -2.48 -26.79 45.50
CA ASP A 580 -3.51 -27.80 45.77
C ASP A 580 -4.85 -27.14 46.20
N ARG A 581 -5.33 -26.13 45.46
CA ARG A 581 -6.67 -25.54 45.69
C ARG A 581 -7.73 -26.63 45.48
N PRO A 582 -8.69 -26.83 46.41
CA PRO A 582 -9.81 -27.74 46.19
C PRO A 582 -10.67 -27.26 45.02
N ARG A 583 -11.27 -28.20 44.27
CA ARG A 583 -12.08 -27.88 43.09
C ARG A 583 -13.48 -27.42 43.49
N ASP A 584 -13.63 -26.13 43.76
CA ASP A 584 -14.93 -25.53 44.04
C ASP A 584 -15.85 -25.65 42.82
N VAL A 585 -17.07 -26.15 43.04
CA VAL A 585 -18.12 -26.27 42.02
C VAL A 585 -18.85 -24.93 41.92
N VAL A 586 -18.45 -24.11 40.96
CA VAL A 586 -19.15 -22.85 40.64
C VAL A 586 -20.43 -23.18 39.85
N PRO A 587 -21.62 -22.73 40.29
CA PRO A 587 -22.84 -22.92 39.52
C PRO A 587 -22.79 -22.07 38.25
N VAL A 588 -23.06 -22.67 37.09
CA VAL A 588 -23.19 -21.94 35.82
C VAL A 588 -24.46 -21.10 35.89
N ARG A 589 -24.29 -19.78 35.82
CA ARG A 589 -25.35 -18.76 35.77
C ARG A 589 -25.00 -17.73 34.72
N GLU A 590 -26.00 -17.00 34.25
CA GLU A 590 -25.83 -15.87 33.36
C GLU A 590 -25.74 -14.59 34.19
N ILE A 591 -24.62 -13.87 34.09
CA ILE A 591 -24.33 -12.66 34.89
C ILE A 591 -25.13 -11.46 34.36
N ALA A 592 -25.34 -11.40 33.05
CA ALA A 592 -26.15 -10.39 32.40
C ALA A 592 -26.86 -10.99 31.18
N PRO A 593 -28.16 -10.71 30.97
CA PRO A 593 -28.86 -11.12 29.76
C PRO A 593 -28.18 -10.53 28.52
N PRO A 594 -28.32 -11.13 27.32
CA PRO A 594 -27.78 -10.57 26.08
C PRO A 594 -28.30 -9.14 25.91
N GLY A 595 -27.38 -8.17 25.99
CA GLY A 595 -27.70 -6.74 25.97
C GLY A 595 -28.62 -6.42 24.80
N GLY A 596 -29.79 -5.86 25.13
CA GLY A 596 -31.00 -5.95 24.31
C GLY A 596 -30.78 -5.79 22.82
N VAL A 597 -30.96 -6.89 22.08
CA VAL A 597 -31.29 -6.81 20.66
C VAL A 597 -32.63 -6.11 20.59
N VAL A 598 -32.63 -4.84 20.19
CA VAL A 598 -33.82 -4.25 19.59
C VAL A 598 -34.06 -5.04 18.32
N VAL A 599 -34.95 -6.03 18.41
CA VAL A 599 -35.55 -6.66 17.23
C VAL A 599 -36.38 -5.56 16.58
N TYR A 600 -35.74 -4.78 15.72
CA TYR A 600 -36.46 -3.95 14.76
C TYR A 600 -37.23 -4.91 13.87
N ASP A 601 -38.52 -5.00 14.16
CA ASP A 601 -39.48 -5.74 13.36
C ASP A 601 -39.29 -5.35 11.89
N ALA A 602 -38.99 -6.33 11.04
CA ALA A 602 -38.52 -6.10 9.68
C ALA A 602 -39.59 -5.45 8.78
N ALA A 603 -40.83 -5.32 9.27
CA ALA A 603 -41.92 -4.59 8.64
C ALA A 603 -42.03 -3.10 9.04
N ALA A 604 -41.34 -2.63 10.10
CA ALA A 604 -41.61 -1.32 10.72
C ALA A 604 -40.50 -0.24 10.53
N ALA A 605 -39.33 -0.60 10.00
CA ALA A 605 -38.15 0.28 9.97
C ALA A 605 -37.94 1.04 8.64
N ALA A 606 -38.99 1.66 8.08
CA ALA A 606 -38.89 2.54 6.93
C ALA A 606 -38.32 3.94 7.31
N GLY A 607 -37.07 3.99 7.82
CA GLY A 607 -36.50 5.28 8.27
C GLY A 607 -35.01 5.33 8.65
N ALA A 608 -34.32 4.22 8.90
CA ALA A 608 -32.91 4.24 9.31
C ALA A 608 -32.10 3.10 8.67
N GLN A 609 -31.14 3.44 7.79
CA GLN A 609 -30.28 2.47 7.11
C GLN A 609 -28.79 2.78 7.35
N ASN A 610 -28.31 2.43 8.55
CA ASN A 610 -26.90 2.08 8.80
C ASN A 610 -26.74 1.39 10.17
N VAL A 611 -27.58 0.39 10.45
CA VAL A 611 -27.31 -0.58 11.51
C VAL A 611 -26.55 -1.73 10.86
N ALA A 612 -25.22 -1.72 10.96
CA ALA A 612 -24.43 -2.87 10.57
C ALA A 612 -24.89 -4.09 11.38
N ALA A 613 -25.29 -5.16 10.70
CA ALA A 613 -25.73 -6.40 11.33
C ALA A 613 -24.56 -6.98 12.16
N ARG A 614 -24.59 -6.76 13.47
CA ARG A 614 -23.61 -7.32 14.39
C ARG A 614 -23.90 -8.81 14.57
N LEU A 615 -22.86 -9.63 14.51
CA LEU A 615 -22.99 -11.04 14.82
C LEU A 615 -23.36 -11.22 16.31
N PRO A 616 -24.25 -12.16 16.64
CA PRO A 616 -24.70 -12.36 18.02
C PRO A 616 -23.50 -12.73 18.92
N ILE A 617 -23.44 -12.11 20.09
CA ILE A 617 -22.45 -12.39 21.13
C ILE A 617 -23.06 -13.43 22.08
N ALA A 618 -22.27 -14.40 22.53
CA ALA A 618 -22.70 -15.37 23.53
C ALA A 618 -23.06 -14.69 24.87
N PRO A 619 -24.05 -15.22 25.64
CA PRO A 619 -24.38 -14.69 26.95
C PRO A 619 -23.19 -14.79 27.91
N LEU A 620 -23.06 -13.82 28.83
CA LEU A 620 -21.96 -13.80 29.79
C LEU A 620 -22.24 -14.78 30.93
N LEU A 621 -21.44 -15.85 31.03
CA LEU A 621 -21.60 -16.89 32.05
C LEU A 621 -20.62 -16.72 33.22
N THR A 622 -21.02 -17.11 34.43
CA THR A 622 -20.15 -17.21 35.62
C THR A 622 -19.00 -18.20 35.45
N TYR A 623 -19.20 -19.22 34.62
CA TYR A 623 -18.26 -20.32 34.46
C TYR A 623 -18.27 -20.84 33.02
N LEU A 624 -17.08 -20.87 32.40
CA LEU A 624 -16.83 -21.47 31.10
C LEU A 624 -15.79 -22.57 31.23
N LYS A 625 -15.86 -23.59 30.37
CA LYS A 625 -14.83 -24.64 30.26
C LYS A 625 -14.65 -25.09 28.81
N VAL A 626 -13.42 -25.44 28.45
CA VAL A 626 -13.08 -26.12 27.19
C VAL A 626 -12.05 -27.22 27.47
N GLN A 627 -12.18 -28.36 26.79
CA GLN A 627 -11.25 -29.48 26.90
C GLN A 627 -10.11 -29.31 25.89
N VAL A 628 -8.89 -29.67 26.30
CA VAL A 628 -7.70 -29.63 25.43
C VAL A 628 -7.78 -30.73 24.37
N GLU A 629 -7.53 -30.38 23.11
CA GLU A 629 -7.52 -31.32 21.98
C GLU A 629 -6.53 -32.48 22.23
N GLY A 630 -7.06 -33.69 22.45
CA GLY A 630 -6.27 -34.91 22.61
C GLY A 630 -5.91 -35.34 24.04
N GLY A 631 -6.50 -34.73 25.08
CA GLY A 631 -6.29 -35.14 26.47
C GLY A 631 -7.46 -34.81 27.40
N ASP A 632 -7.32 -35.15 28.69
CA ASP A 632 -8.32 -34.89 29.74
C ASP A 632 -8.13 -33.53 30.45
N ASP A 633 -7.17 -32.72 29.98
CA ASP A 633 -6.89 -31.40 30.52
C ASP A 633 -8.02 -30.41 30.16
N LEU A 634 -8.28 -29.47 31.06
CA LEU A 634 -9.36 -28.48 30.96
C LEU A 634 -8.81 -27.07 31.16
N LEU A 635 -9.25 -26.15 30.30
CA LEU A 635 -9.15 -24.71 30.53
C LEU A 635 -10.51 -24.23 31.03
N GLU A 636 -10.55 -23.71 32.25
CA GLU A 636 -11.73 -23.14 32.92
C GLU A 636 -11.59 -21.62 33.01
N ALA A 637 -12.69 -20.89 32.96
CA ALA A 637 -12.74 -19.46 33.30
C ALA A 637 -13.89 -19.19 34.27
N ARG A 638 -13.64 -18.34 35.26
CA ARG A 638 -14.57 -17.96 36.31
C ARG A 638 -14.76 -16.45 36.27
N ASN A 639 -15.96 -16.03 35.89
CA ASN A 639 -16.35 -14.64 35.91
C ASN A 639 -17.06 -14.34 37.25
N SER A 640 -16.53 -13.35 37.96
CA SER A 640 -17.07 -12.81 39.20
C SER A 640 -18.33 -11.97 38.97
N GLU A 641 -19.27 -12.06 39.92
CA GLU A 641 -20.43 -11.16 40.02
C GLU A 641 -20.12 -9.98 40.97
N ASP A 642 -19.37 -10.23 42.06
CA ASP A 642 -19.15 -9.29 43.17
C ASP A 642 -17.93 -8.34 43.01
N GLY A 643 -17.44 -8.14 41.78
CA GLY A 643 -16.29 -7.26 41.50
C GLY A 643 -14.91 -7.77 41.96
N SER A 644 -14.82 -9.04 42.39
CA SER A 644 -13.54 -9.76 42.50
C SER A 644 -12.89 -9.95 41.11
N PRO A 645 -11.57 -10.22 41.00
CA PRO A 645 -10.93 -10.37 39.69
C PRO A 645 -11.36 -11.68 38.99
N HIS A 646 -11.57 -11.63 37.67
CA HIS A 646 -11.93 -12.81 36.88
C HIS A 646 -10.74 -13.78 36.80
N GLU A 647 -10.97 -15.08 36.96
CA GLU A 647 -9.92 -16.11 36.94
C GLU A 647 -9.95 -16.90 35.63
N VAL A 648 -8.78 -17.19 35.05
CA VAL A 648 -8.59 -18.26 34.06
C VAL A 648 -7.67 -19.32 34.66
N ILE A 649 -8.06 -20.59 34.55
CA ILE A 649 -7.52 -21.70 35.31
C ILE A 649 -7.26 -22.87 34.37
N PHE A 650 -6.11 -23.52 34.49
CA PHE A 650 -5.83 -24.76 33.78
C PHE A 650 -5.75 -25.93 34.76
N VAL A 651 -6.53 -26.97 34.48
CA VAL A 651 -6.71 -28.14 35.32
C VAL A 651 -6.24 -29.37 34.55
N SER A 652 -5.35 -30.15 35.16
CA SER A 652 -4.96 -31.46 34.65
C SER A 652 -5.41 -32.53 35.64
N GLY A 653 -6.25 -33.47 35.16
CA GLY A 653 -6.93 -34.46 36.00
C GLY A 653 -7.80 -33.83 37.10
N LYS A 654 -7.31 -33.85 38.34
CA LYS A 654 -7.98 -33.27 39.52
C LYS A 654 -7.24 -32.07 40.12
N GLN A 655 -6.19 -31.56 39.49
CA GLN A 655 -5.29 -30.55 40.07
C GLN A 655 -5.15 -29.31 39.19
N THR A 656 -5.20 -28.14 39.83
CA THR A 656 -4.91 -26.86 39.18
C THR A 656 -3.40 -26.72 38.92
N GLN A 657 -3.02 -26.62 37.66
CA GLN A 657 -1.62 -26.45 37.24
C GLN A 657 -1.20 -24.97 37.29
N TRP A 658 -2.11 -24.07 36.94
CA TRP A 658 -1.92 -22.63 37.06
C TRP A 658 -3.26 -21.90 37.06
N LEU A 659 -3.23 -20.66 37.53
CA LEU A 659 -4.28 -19.67 37.38
C LEU A 659 -3.66 -18.32 37.00
N ASP A 660 -4.40 -17.49 36.28
CA ASP A 660 -4.07 -16.09 35.99
C ASP A 660 -5.35 -15.23 36.15
N TYR A 661 -5.16 -13.94 36.40
CA TYR A 661 -6.24 -12.98 36.61
C TYR A 661 -6.44 -12.08 35.38
N LEU A 662 -7.71 -11.82 35.05
CA LEU A 662 -8.12 -11.07 33.87
C LEU A 662 -8.85 -9.78 34.24
N SER A 663 -8.59 -8.71 33.48
CA SER A 663 -9.13 -7.36 33.69
C SER A 663 -10.56 -7.15 33.19
N SER A 664 -11.08 -8.10 32.41
CA SER A 664 -12.42 -8.10 31.83
C SER A 664 -12.96 -9.53 31.88
N PRO A 665 -14.28 -9.73 32.02
CA PRO A 665 -14.86 -11.07 32.01
C PRO A 665 -14.63 -11.79 30.67
N VAL A 666 -14.49 -13.11 30.74
CA VAL A 666 -14.26 -14.01 29.59
C VAL A 666 -15.58 -14.34 28.90
N LEU A 667 -15.63 -14.13 27.58
CA LEU A 667 -16.76 -14.52 26.73
C LEU A 667 -16.55 -15.86 26.02
N ALA A 668 -15.31 -16.17 25.62
CA ALA A 668 -15.01 -17.38 24.85
C ALA A 668 -13.64 -17.95 25.21
N LEU A 669 -13.57 -19.29 25.24
CA LEU A 669 -12.35 -20.06 25.47
C LEU A 669 -12.08 -20.97 24.26
N ALA A 670 -10.80 -21.16 23.94
CA ALA A 670 -10.35 -22.16 22.98
C ALA A 670 -9.05 -22.80 23.46
N ALA A 671 -8.91 -24.11 23.26
CA ALA A 671 -7.71 -24.85 23.61
C ALA A 671 -7.33 -25.82 22.50
N SER A 672 -6.03 -25.94 22.25
CA SER A 672 -5.44 -26.96 21.37
C SER A 672 -4.36 -27.72 22.11
N SER A 673 -3.85 -28.78 21.49
CA SER A 673 -2.66 -29.52 21.94
C SER A 673 -1.39 -28.67 22.09
N CYS A 674 -1.37 -27.40 21.68
CA CYS A 674 -0.21 -26.51 21.71
C CYS A 674 -0.38 -25.25 22.59
N PHE A 675 -1.60 -24.74 22.75
CA PHE A 675 -1.87 -23.51 23.49
C PHE A 675 -3.32 -23.43 24.00
N CYS A 676 -3.57 -22.48 24.91
CA CYS A 676 -4.87 -22.11 25.43
C CYS A 676 -5.15 -20.63 25.15
N ALA A 677 -6.39 -20.22 24.93
CA ALA A 677 -6.76 -18.85 24.62
C ALA A 677 -8.08 -18.45 25.30
N ALA A 678 -8.14 -17.20 25.76
CA ALA A 678 -9.31 -16.60 26.41
C ALA A 678 -9.60 -15.22 25.81
N ALA A 679 -10.79 -15.07 25.22
CA ALA A 679 -11.31 -13.80 24.69
C ALA A 679 -12.24 -13.14 25.71
N MET A 680 -12.07 -11.84 25.90
CA MET A 680 -12.73 -11.04 26.92
C MET A 680 -13.79 -10.09 26.32
N GLN A 681 -14.72 -9.64 27.18
CA GLN A 681 -15.84 -8.79 26.79
C GLN A 681 -15.44 -7.40 26.26
N ASP A 682 -14.31 -6.85 26.71
CA ASP A 682 -13.71 -5.63 26.16
C ASP A 682 -13.14 -5.78 24.74
N GLY A 683 -13.15 -7.00 24.17
CA GLY A 683 -12.56 -7.31 22.87
C GLY A 683 -11.06 -7.59 22.93
N SER A 684 -10.49 -7.81 24.12
CA SER A 684 -9.10 -8.28 24.27
C SER A 684 -8.99 -9.81 24.28
N LEU A 685 -7.82 -10.34 23.94
CA LEU A 685 -7.56 -11.78 23.78
C LEU A 685 -6.17 -12.13 24.34
N ASN A 686 -6.13 -13.05 25.30
CA ASN A 686 -4.92 -13.61 25.89
C ASN A 686 -4.66 -15.05 25.44
N ILE A 687 -3.38 -15.39 25.23
CA ILE A 687 -2.95 -16.72 24.76
C ILE A 687 -1.88 -17.25 25.71
N TYR A 688 -2.04 -18.48 26.18
CA TYR A 688 -1.25 -19.16 27.20
C TYR A 688 -0.64 -20.46 26.68
N SER A 689 0.51 -20.86 27.21
CA SER A 689 0.99 -22.24 27.13
C SER A 689 0.15 -23.15 28.02
N SER A 690 0.27 -24.47 27.83
CA SER A 690 -0.23 -25.47 28.79
C SER A 690 0.29 -25.25 30.22
N THR A 691 1.46 -24.60 30.36
CA THR A 691 2.11 -24.25 31.63
C THR A 691 1.77 -22.85 32.16
N GLY A 692 0.88 -22.08 31.51
CA GLY A 692 0.38 -20.79 32.00
C GLY A 692 1.21 -19.57 31.65
N ARG A 693 2.27 -19.72 30.86
CA ARG A 693 3.04 -18.58 30.33
C ARG A 693 2.23 -17.92 29.21
N ARG A 694 2.04 -16.59 29.26
CA ARG A 694 1.50 -15.83 28.13
C ARG A 694 2.44 -15.95 26.92
N LEU A 695 1.93 -16.49 25.81
CA LEU A 695 2.69 -16.81 24.59
C LEU A 695 2.74 -15.65 23.59
N MET A 696 1.80 -14.72 23.67
CA MET A 696 1.72 -13.52 22.83
C MET A 696 1.27 -12.33 23.71
N PRO A 697 1.52 -11.07 23.29
CA PRO A 697 0.93 -9.91 23.94
C PRO A 697 -0.60 -9.99 23.95
N THR A 698 -1.25 -9.34 24.91
CA THR A 698 -2.71 -9.18 24.93
C THR A 698 -3.16 -8.48 23.64
N MET A 699 -3.92 -9.16 22.80
CA MET A 699 -4.34 -8.65 21.49
C MET A 699 -5.68 -7.94 21.59
N SER A 700 -5.81 -6.76 20.98
CA SER A 700 -7.08 -6.00 20.94
C SER A 700 -7.77 -6.22 19.58
N LEU A 701 -8.97 -6.82 19.60
CA LEU A 701 -9.72 -7.21 18.40
C LEU A 701 -10.65 -6.10 17.85
N GLY A 702 -10.74 -4.97 18.55
CA GLY A 702 -11.60 -3.82 18.21
C GLY A 702 -13.10 -4.02 18.48
N SER A 703 -13.56 -5.26 18.65
CA SER A 703 -14.91 -5.59 19.12
C SER A 703 -14.94 -6.97 19.81
N PRO A 704 -15.97 -7.27 20.63
CA PRO A 704 -16.07 -8.55 21.34
C PRO A 704 -16.03 -9.75 20.40
N CYS A 705 -15.32 -10.81 20.79
CA CYS A 705 -15.29 -12.08 20.08
C CYS A 705 -16.63 -12.82 20.25
N CYS A 706 -17.21 -13.30 19.15
CA CYS A 706 -18.44 -14.11 19.18
C CYS A 706 -18.17 -15.61 19.00
N GLN A 707 -17.12 -16.00 18.25
CA GLN A 707 -16.66 -17.39 18.17
C GLN A 707 -15.12 -17.45 18.15
N LEU A 708 -14.55 -18.33 18.98
CA LEU A 708 -13.12 -18.56 19.12
C LEU A 708 -12.83 -20.04 18.87
N SER A 709 -11.84 -20.37 18.04
CA SER A 709 -11.50 -21.75 17.68
C SER A 709 -9.99 -21.95 17.59
N ALA A 710 -9.47 -23.02 18.18
CA ALA A 710 -8.06 -23.38 18.15
C ALA A 710 -7.88 -24.77 17.54
N ASN A 711 -6.85 -24.95 16.71
CA ASN A 711 -6.46 -26.25 16.19
C ASN A 711 -4.95 -26.32 15.95
N LYS A 712 -4.25 -27.27 16.58
CA LYS A 712 -2.78 -27.32 16.63
C LYS A 712 -2.16 -25.94 16.94
N ASN A 713 -1.43 -25.35 15.98
CA ASN A 713 -0.76 -24.05 16.13
C ASN A 713 -1.63 -22.85 15.72
N CYS A 714 -2.83 -23.07 15.17
CA CYS A 714 -3.68 -22.02 14.60
C CYS A 714 -4.79 -21.60 15.57
N LEU A 715 -5.00 -20.29 15.70
CA LEU A 715 -6.10 -19.67 16.45
C LEU A 715 -6.93 -18.83 15.49
N LEU A 716 -8.25 -19.02 15.50
CA LEU A 716 -9.23 -18.19 14.83
C LEU A 716 -10.08 -17.44 15.85
N ALA A 717 -10.28 -16.15 15.61
CA ALA A 717 -11.27 -15.33 16.30
C ALA A 717 -12.22 -14.69 15.27
N LEU A 718 -13.51 -14.93 15.42
CA LEU A 718 -14.58 -14.19 14.74
C LEU A 718 -15.16 -13.18 15.73
N THR A 719 -15.27 -11.93 15.28
CA THR A 719 -15.74 -10.81 16.10
C THR A 719 -17.17 -10.40 15.78
N SER A 720 -17.84 -9.78 16.74
CA SER A 720 -19.20 -9.23 16.60
C SER A 720 -19.35 -8.18 15.49
N SER A 721 -18.26 -7.50 15.10
CA SER A 721 -18.23 -6.62 13.91
C SER A 721 -18.06 -7.36 12.58
N GLY A 722 -18.01 -8.70 12.58
CA GLY A 722 -17.86 -9.51 11.38
C GLY A 722 -16.43 -9.62 10.84
N GLN A 723 -15.40 -9.34 11.63
CA GLN A 723 -14.00 -9.57 11.24
C GLN A 723 -13.51 -10.94 11.71
N VAL A 724 -12.88 -11.70 10.80
CA VAL A 724 -12.15 -12.95 11.07
C VAL A 724 -10.67 -12.67 11.13
N TYR A 725 -10.06 -13.15 12.20
CA TYR A 725 -8.62 -13.18 12.39
C TYR A 725 -8.15 -14.63 12.45
N VAL A 726 -7.02 -14.94 11.81
CA VAL A 726 -6.34 -16.22 12.00
C VAL A 726 -4.84 -16.01 12.23
N TRP A 727 -4.32 -16.55 13.34
CA TRP A 727 -2.90 -16.50 13.70
C TRP A 727 -2.31 -17.89 13.82
N ASN A 728 -1.05 -18.02 13.43
CA ASN A 728 -0.21 -19.13 13.84
C ASN A 728 0.55 -18.72 15.12
N VAL A 729 0.08 -19.23 16.27
CA VAL A 729 0.57 -18.90 17.61
C VAL A 729 2.05 -19.30 17.77
N LYS A 730 2.45 -20.45 17.22
CA LYS A 730 3.84 -20.94 17.29
C LYS A 730 4.81 -20.06 16.49
N GLN A 731 4.35 -19.48 15.39
CA GLN A 731 5.11 -18.55 14.56
C GLN A 731 4.87 -17.07 14.93
N GLN A 732 4.03 -16.79 15.93
CA GLN A 732 3.61 -15.46 16.38
C GLN A 732 3.22 -14.49 15.25
N ARG A 733 2.56 -15.00 14.19
CA ARG A 733 2.14 -14.19 13.03
C ARG A 733 0.70 -14.44 12.64
N ALA A 734 0.04 -13.41 12.10
CA ALA A 734 -1.20 -13.57 11.35
C ALA A 734 -0.92 -14.37 10.06
N LEU A 735 -1.89 -15.17 9.61
CA LEU A 735 -1.81 -15.90 8.34
C LEU A 735 -2.37 -15.10 7.16
N PHE A 736 -3.25 -14.15 7.45
CA PHE A 736 -3.76 -13.13 6.53
C PHE A 736 -4.24 -11.92 7.37
N PRO A 737 -4.39 -10.72 6.76
CA PRO A 737 -4.98 -9.55 7.42
C PRO A 737 -6.41 -9.83 7.92
N PRO A 738 -6.97 -9.03 8.86
CA PRO A 738 -8.34 -9.23 9.34
C PRO A 738 -9.36 -9.12 8.19
N THR A 739 -10.14 -10.17 7.97
CA THR A 739 -11.04 -10.30 6.80
C THR A 739 -12.50 -10.26 7.22
N SER A 740 -13.31 -9.43 6.54
CA SER A 740 -14.75 -9.33 6.80
C SER A 740 -15.54 -10.52 6.23
N VAL A 741 -16.50 -11.02 7.00
CA VAL A 741 -17.50 -12.03 6.57
C VAL A 741 -18.72 -11.42 5.89
N LEU A 742 -18.86 -10.08 5.90
CA LEU A 742 -20.02 -9.42 5.30
C LEU A 742 -20.27 -9.79 3.82
N PRO A 743 -19.26 -10.05 2.96
CA PRO A 743 -19.50 -10.47 1.58
C PRO A 743 -20.23 -11.83 1.45
N ILE A 744 -20.04 -12.76 2.41
CA ILE A 744 -20.66 -14.10 2.35
C ILE A 744 -22.00 -14.17 3.11
N ILE A 745 -22.24 -13.27 4.07
CA ILE A 745 -23.50 -13.19 4.82
C ILE A 745 -24.49 -12.26 4.13
N GLY A 746 -24.04 -11.09 3.65
CA GLY A 746 -24.88 -10.06 3.04
C GLY A 746 -25.55 -10.50 1.72
N ALA A 747 -25.14 -11.63 1.14
CA ALA A 747 -25.76 -12.23 -0.03
C ALA A 747 -27.17 -12.82 0.24
N SER A 748 -27.60 -12.95 1.51
CA SER A 748 -28.96 -13.42 1.84
C SER A 748 -29.42 -12.88 3.21
N PRO A 749 -30.62 -12.27 3.32
CA PRO A 749 -31.02 -11.49 4.50
C PRO A 749 -31.21 -12.32 5.79
N ASN A 750 -31.37 -13.63 5.67
CA ASN A 750 -31.53 -14.57 6.80
C ASN A 750 -30.28 -15.46 7.02
N CYS A 751 -29.15 -15.11 6.40
CA CYS A 751 -27.91 -15.87 6.53
C CYS A 751 -27.24 -15.58 7.89
N THR A 752 -26.81 -16.62 8.60
CA THR A 752 -26.07 -16.50 9.87
C THR A 752 -24.88 -17.47 9.88
N VAL A 753 -23.79 -17.10 10.55
CA VAL A 753 -22.68 -18.04 10.80
C VAL A 753 -23.13 -19.04 11.87
N LEU A 754 -23.19 -20.33 11.51
CA LEU A 754 -23.45 -21.41 12.45
C LEU A 754 -22.16 -21.77 13.21
N SER A 755 -21.07 -21.99 12.47
CA SER A 755 -19.77 -22.34 13.06
C SER A 755 -18.60 -21.68 12.33
N ALA A 756 -17.58 -21.32 13.11
CA ALA A 756 -16.30 -20.80 12.66
C ALA A 756 -15.17 -21.63 13.28
N THR A 757 -14.50 -22.44 12.46
CA THR A 757 -13.40 -23.31 12.88
C THR A 757 -12.14 -23.06 12.05
N VAL A 758 -10.98 -23.54 12.52
CA VAL A 758 -9.71 -23.37 11.80
C VAL A 758 -9.03 -24.72 11.57
N ARG A 759 -8.43 -24.88 10.39
CA ARG A 759 -7.68 -26.07 10.01
C ARG A 759 -6.21 -25.99 10.44
N PRO A 760 -5.50 -27.14 10.58
CA PRO A 760 -4.06 -27.18 10.86
C PRO A 760 -3.16 -26.33 9.95
N ASN A 761 -3.57 -26.16 8.68
CA ASN A 761 -2.86 -25.35 7.68
C ASN A 761 -3.18 -23.84 7.78
N GLY A 762 -4.16 -23.45 8.62
CA GLY A 762 -4.62 -22.08 8.78
C GLY A 762 -5.86 -21.69 8.01
N ALA A 763 -6.43 -22.57 7.18
CA ALA A 763 -7.66 -22.27 6.45
C ALA A 763 -8.83 -22.09 7.44
N PRO A 764 -9.55 -20.94 7.43
CA PRO A 764 -10.76 -20.76 8.21
C PRO A 764 -11.92 -21.53 7.56
N MET A 765 -12.88 -21.96 8.36
CA MET A 765 -14.02 -22.77 7.97
C MET A 765 -15.27 -22.12 8.54
N LEU A 766 -16.02 -21.40 7.70
CA LEU A 766 -17.26 -20.73 8.07
C LEU A 766 -18.47 -21.46 7.48
N GLN A 767 -19.21 -22.16 8.33
CA GLN A 767 -20.47 -22.79 7.96
C GLN A 767 -21.63 -21.81 8.16
N LEU A 768 -22.43 -21.59 7.13
CA LEU A 768 -23.56 -20.68 7.15
C LEU A 768 -24.89 -21.43 7.31
N SER A 769 -25.96 -20.74 7.73
CA SER A 769 -27.31 -21.29 7.88
C SER A 769 -27.94 -21.79 6.57
N THR A 770 -27.35 -21.43 5.43
CA THR A 770 -27.69 -21.98 4.10
C THR A 770 -27.10 -23.37 3.85
N GLY A 771 -26.33 -23.93 4.79
CA GLY A 771 -25.55 -25.17 4.64
C GLY A 771 -24.21 -24.98 3.91
N ILE A 772 -24.04 -23.89 3.16
CA ILE A 772 -22.81 -23.61 2.40
C ILE A 772 -21.67 -23.30 3.37
N THR A 773 -20.52 -23.95 3.16
CA THR A 773 -19.30 -23.69 3.93
C THR A 773 -18.27 -22.95 3.08
N HIS A 774 -17.75 -21.85 3.62
CA HIS A 774 -16.76 -20.99 2.99
C HIS A 774 -15.40 -21.11 3.68
N SER A 775 -14.33 -20.97 2.90
CA SER A 775 -12.96 -20.78 3.38
C SER A 775 -12.35 -19.53 2.75
N TYR A 776 -11.41 -18.89 3.44
CA TYR A 776 -10.68 -17.74 2.91
C TYR A 776 -9.35 -18.22 2.31
N ASP A 777 -9.15 -17.94 1.03
CA ASP A 777 -7.87 -18.16 0.37
C ASP A 777 -7.04 -16.86 0.47
N ALA A 778 -5.94 -16.93 1.22
CA ALA A 778 -5.06 -15.80 1.46
C ALA A 778 -4.26 -15.35 0.23
N ALA A 779 -4.04 -16.23 -0.76
CA ALA A 779 -3.36 -15.89 -2.00
C ALA A 779 -4.32 -15.22 -3.00
N LEU A 780 -5.57 -15.68 -3.06
CA LEU A 780 -6.63 -15.05 -3.87
C LEU A 780 -7.27 -13.83 -3.18
N CYS A 781 -6.97 -13.60 -1.90
CA CYS A 781 -7.61 -12.61 -1.04
C CYS A 781 -9.16 -12.70 -1.00
N ALA A 782 -9.71 -13.90 -1.19
CA ALA A 782 -11.14 -14.10 -1.47
C ALA A 782 -11.77 -15.23 -0.65
N TRP A 783 -13.07 -15.08 -0.35
CA TRP A 783 -13.89 -16.16 0.16
C TRP A 783 -14.23 -17.15 -0.96
N THR A 784 -13.87 -18.42 -0.76
CA THR A 784 -14.12 -19.53 -1.68
C THR A 784 -15.21 -20.44 -1.10
N ARG A 785 -16.10 -20.94 -1.96
CA ARG A 785 -17.12 -21.94 -1.58
C ARG A 785 -16.52 -23.34 -1.73
N LEU A 786 -16.54 -24.12 -0.65
CA LEU A 786 -15.90 -25.45 -0.62
C LEU A 786 -16.80 -26.55 -1.19
N SER A 787 -18.11 -26.42 -1.04
CA SER A 787 -19.09 -27.33 -1.62
C SER A 787 -20.42 -26.60 -1.78
N ASP A 788 -21.29 -27.11 -2.65
CA ASP A 788 -22.55 -26.47 -3.03
C ASP A 788 -23.63 -27.54 -3.30
N GLY A 789 -24.85 -27.30 -2.82
CA GLY A 789 -25.90 -28.32 -2.75
C GLY A 789 -26.44 -28.77 -4.11
N TRP A 790 -26.39 -27.91 -5.14
CA TRP A 790 -26.92 -28.22 -6.48
C TRP A 790 -26.20 -29.40 -7.17
N PHE A 791 -24.97 -29.73 -6.79
CA PHE A 791 -24.28 -30.93 -7.30
C PHE A 791 -25.02 -32.23 -6.92
N ALA A 792 -25.76 -32.25 -5.81
CA ALA A 792 -26.57 -33.39 -5.37
C ALA A 792 -27.74 -33.72 -6.32
N GLU A 793 -28.17 -32.78 -7.17
CA GLU A 793 -29.28 -32.96 -8.10
C GLU A 793 -29.01 -34.01 -9.19
N GLY A 794 -27.74 -34.22 -9.56
CA GLY A 794 -27.40 -35.11 -10.66
C GLY A 794 -25.92 -35.41 -10.90
N SER A 795 -25.02 -35.15 -9.94
CA SER A 795 -23.65 -35.64 -10.06
C SER A 795 -23.55 -37.11 -9.64
N ASP A 796 -22.93 -37.94 -10.48
CA ASP A 796 -22.64 -39.35 -10.19
C ASP A 796 -21.60 -39.51 -9.06
N ALA A 797 -20.80 -38.47 -8.82
CA ALA A 797 -19.80 -38.42 -7.77
C ALA A 797 -20.33 -37.95 -6.41
N TRP A 798 -21.63 -37.63 -6.28
CA TRP A 798 -22.20 -37.20 -5.00
C TRP A 798 -22.37 -38.38 -4.02
N PRO A 799 -21.81 -38.32 -2.79
CA PRO A 799 -21.73 -39.49 -1.90
C PRO A 799 -23.06 -40.18 -1.59
N ALA A 800 -24.15 -39.41 -1.46
CA ALA A 800 -25.46 -39.97 -1.13
C ALA A 800 -26.07 -40.87 -2.24
N ARG A 801 -25.59 -40.75 -3.49
CA ARG A 801 -26.06 -41.58 -4.61
C ARG A 801 -25.22 -42.85 -4.80
N THR A 802 -23.98 -42.89 -4.30
CA THR A 802 -23.05 -44.01 -4.47
C THR A 802 -23.33 -45.15 -3.48
N ARG A 803 -24.53 -45.74 -3.53
CA ARG A 803 -25.01 -46.80 -2.60
C ARG A 803 -24.31 -48.17 -2.73
N ALA A 804 -23.14 -48.24 -3.35
CA ALA A 804 -22.40 -49.48 -3.61
C ALA A 804 -20.95 -49.42 -3.12
N ASN A 805 -20.71 -50.12 -2.02
CA ASN A 805 -19.50 -50.94 -1.79
C ASN A 805 -18.14 -50.22 -1.65
N SER A 806 -17.97 -49.34 -0.65
CA SER A 806 -16.62 -48.99 -0.13
C SER A 806 -16.58 -48.76 1.39
N GLN A 807 -16.50 -49.84 2.17
CA GLN A 807 -16.33 -49.80 3.64
C GLN A 807 -14.94 -49.30 4.12
N LEU A 808 -14.18 -48.56 3.29
CA LEU A 808 -12.89 -47.97 3.62
C LEU A 808 -12.64 -46.56 3.00
N ALA A 809 -13.63 -45.97 2.32
CA ALA A 809 -13.45 -44.66 1.69
C ALA A 809 -13.51 -43.51 2.73
N ALA A 810 -12.33 -43.07 3.16
CA ALA A 810 -12.00 -41.86 3.90
C ALA A 810 -13.17 -40.95 4.36
N ARG A 811 -13.42 -40.91 5.69
CA ARG A 811 -14.10 -39.79 6.36
C ARG A 811 -13.21 -38.54 6.34
N GLY A 812 -13.07 -37.92 5.17
CA GLY A 812 -12.34 -36.67 5.00
C GLY A 812 -13.22 -35.42 5.20
N PRO A 813 -12.60 -34.24 5.38
CA PRO A 813 -13.32 -33.00 5.63
C PRO A 813 -14.27 -32.61 4.49
N VAL A 814 -13.92 -32.80 3.21
CA VAL A 814 -14.81 -32.40 2.09
C VAL A 814 -16.07 -33.26 2.07
N SER A 815 -15.91 -34.58 2.26
CA SER A 815 -17.00 -35.55 2.32
C SER A 815 -17.95 -35.28 3.50
N ALA A 816 -17.45 -34.73 4.61
CA ALA A 816 -18.28 -34.29 5.74
C ALA A 816 -19.13 -33.06 5.39
N LEU A 817 -18.62 -32.11 4.60
CA LEU A 817 -19.38 -30.94 4.12
C LEU A 817 -20.51 -31.36 3.17
N GLU A 818 -20.21 -32.24 2.21
CA GLU A 818 -21.21 -32.80 1.29
C GLU A 818 -22.30 -33.60 2.03
N GLY A 819 -21.92 -34.27 3.13
CA GLY A 819 -22.86 -34.92 4.05
C GLY A 819 -23.82 -33.93 4.71
N ALA A 820 -23.29 -32.87 5.32
CA ALA A 820 -24.12 -31.84 5.99
C ALA A 820 -25.04 -31.10 5.01
N LEU A 821 -24.60 -30.86 3.77
CA LEU A 821 -25.45 -30.30 2.70
C LEU A 821 -26.59 -31.26 2.31
N SER A 822 -26.35 -32.58 2.33
CA SER A 822 -27.35 -33.58 1.97
C SER A 822 -28.51 -33.66 2.98
N GLU A 823 -28.29 -33.27 4.24
CA GLU A 823 -29.35 -33.17 5.26
C GLU A 823 -30.28 -31.96 5.04
N HIS A 824 -29.79 -30.92 4.36
CA HIS A 824 -30.52 -29.68 4.09
C HIS A 824 -31.20 -29.66 2.70
N ALA A 825 -30.86 -30.61 1.82
CA ALA A 825 -31.37 -30.69 0.45
C ALA A 825 -32.76 -31.35 0.38
N GLY A 826 -33.81 -30.52 0.33
CA GLY A 826 -35.17 -30.99 0.07
C GLY A 826 -35.30 -31.67 -1.30
N ALA A 827 -36.09 -32.74 -1.39
CA ALA A 827 -36.26 -33.54 -2.60
C ALA A 827 -37.08 -32.82 -3.69
N GLY A 828 -36.42 -31.94 -4.45
CA GLY A 828 -37.00 -31.25 -5.61
C GLY A 828 -37.21 -32.20 -6.80
N GLY A 829 -38.41 -32.17 -7.39
CA GLY A 829 -38.74 -32.95 -8.59
C GLY A 829 -37.94 -32.49 -9.80
N ALA A 830 -37.20 -33.40 -10.43
CA ALA A 830 -36.32 -33.07 -11.56
C ALA A 830 -37.12 -32.90 -12.87
N ALA A 831 -37.04 -31.70 -13.47
CA ALA A 831 -37.40 -31.50 -14.87
C ALA A 831 -36.53 -32.35 -15.81
N PRO A 832 -37.02 -32.76 -17.00
CA PRO A 832 -36.23 -33.53 -17.95
C PRO A 832 -35.01 -32.73 -18.42
N ARG A 833 -33.80 -33.29 -18.25
CA ARG A 833 -32.52 -32.64 -18.58
C ARG A 833 -31.85 -33.30 -19.80
N PRO A 834 -31.07 -32.58 -20.61
CA PRO A 834 -30.31 -33.16 -21.73
C PRO A 834 -29.30 -34.22 -21.29
N ALA A 835 -28.98 -35.18 -22.15
CA ALA A 835 -28.05 -36.28 -21.83
C ALA A 835 -26.65 -35.81 -21.39
N TRP A 836 -26.14 -34.71 -21.95
CA TRP A 836 -24.84 -34.12 -21.58
C TRP A 836 -24.83 -33.46 -20.18
N TRP A 837 -26.00 -33.19 -19.59
CA TRP A 837 -26.13 -32.45 -18.33
C TRP A 837 -25.41 -33.13 -17.17
N GLY A 838 -25.66 -34.43 -16.95
CA GLY A 838 -25.06 -35.18 -15.83
C GLY A 838 -23.54 -35.26 -15.93
N THR A 839 -23.00 -35.35 -17.14
CA THR A 839 -21.56 -35.32 -17.41
C THR A 839 -20.94 -33.97 -17.10
N ALA A 840 -21.52 -32.87 -17.58
CA ALA A 840 -21.01 -31.53 -17.28
C ALA A 840 -21.08 -31.22 -15.77
N LEU A 841 -22.20 -31.56 -15.13
CA LEU A 841 -22.42 -31.39 -13.69
C LEU A 841 -21.41 -32.21 -12.86
N THR A 842 -21.10 -33.44 -13.28
CA THR A 842 -20.14 -34.31 -12.58
C THR A 842 -18.69 -33.84 -12.73
N LEU A 843 -18.30 -33.32 -13.89
CA LEU A 843 -16.97 -32.73 -14.06
C LEU A 843 -16.79 -31.48 -13.19
N GLY A 844 -17.75 -30.55 -13.21
CA GLY A 844 -17.70 -29.33 -12.37
C GLY A 844 -17.74 -29.62 -10.87
N HIS A 845 -18.46 -30.67 -10.45
CA HIS A 845 -18.44 -31.16 -9.08
C HIS A 845 -17.05 -31.68 -8.68
N LEU A 846 -16.43 -32.52 -9.51
CA LEU A 846 -15.10 -33.09 -9.24
C LEU A 846 -13.99 -32.02 -9.26
N GLU A 847 -14.07 -31.04 -10.17
CA GLU A 847 -13.21 -29.85 -10.18
C GLU A 847 -13.32 -29.08 -8.86
N THR A 848 -14.54 -28.76 -8.42
CA THR A 848 -14.81 -28.09 -7.13
C THR A 848 -14.26 -28.90 -5.95
N ARG A 849 -14.48 -30.22 -5.94
CA ARG A 849 -14.01 -31.13 -4.89
C ARG A 849 -12.48 -31.19 -4.80
N MET A 850 -11.76 -31.11 -5.93
CA MET A 850 -10.31 -30.99 -5.94
C MET A 850 -9.83 -29.66 -5.33
N HIS A 851 -10.46 -28.53 -5.66
CA HIS A 851 -10.14 -27.24 -5.04
C HIS A 851 -10.40 -27.25 -3.53
N ALA A 852 -11.54 -27.80 -3.09
CA ALA A 852 -11.88 -27.94 -1.69
C ALA A 852 -10.88 -28.85 -0.93
N ALA A 853 -10.55 -30.01 -1.48
CA ALA A 853 -9.57 -30.91 -0.87
C ALA A 853 -8.18 -30.25 -0.73
N ARG A 854 -7.79 -29.41 -1.69
CA ARG A 854 -6.55 -28.60 -1.61
C ARG A 854 -6.62 -27.53 -0.52
N ALA A 855 -7.73 -26.78 -0.42
CA ALA A 855 -7.91 -25.78 0.63
C ALA A 855 -7.91 -26.37 2.05
N LEU A 856 -8.44 -27.58 2.21
CA LEU A 856 -8.58 -28.27 3.52
C LEU A 856 -7.40 -29.17 3.91
N ASP A 857 -6.35 -29.19 3.08
CA ASP A 857 -5.15 -30.03 3.22
C ASP A 857 -5.48 -31.54 3.28
N SER A 858 -6.44 -31.96 2.45
CA SER A 858 -6.98 -33.33 2.39
C SER A 858 -6.41 -34.10 1.20
N ALA A 859 -5.13 -34.48 1.31
CA ALA A 859 -4.42 -35.28 0.32
C ALA A 859 -5.20 -36.51 -0.22
N PRO A 860 -5.80 -37.39 0.63
CA PRO A 860 -6.50 -38.58 0.12
C PRO A 860 -7.77 -38.22 -0.68
N GLU A 861 -8.55 -37.22 -0.26
CA GLU A 861 -9.75 -36.79 -1.00
C GLU A 861 -9.37 -36.12 -2.32
N TYR A 862 -8.28 -35.35 -2.37
CA TYR A 862 -7.77 -34.79 -3.61
C TYR A 862 -7.40 -35.89 -4.62
N LYS A 863 -6.62 -36.90 -4.18
CA LYS A 863 -6.24 -38.03 -5.04
C LYS A 863 -7.47 -38.82 -5.52
N GLN A 864 -8.46 -39.04 -4.65
CA GLN A 864 -9.69 -39.72 -5.02
C GLN A 864 -10.51 -38.93 -6.06
N ALA A 865 -10.68 -37.61 -5.86
CA ALA A 865 -11.38 -36.75 -6.79
C ALA A 865 -10.67 -36.68 -8.16
N LEU A 866 -9.34 -36.55 -8.16
CA LEU A 866 -8.51 -36.57 -9.37
C LEU A 866 -8.65 -37.88 -10.17
N VAL A 867 -8.64 -39.04 -9.49
CA VAL A 867 -8.82 -40.36 -10.14
C VAL A 867 -10.22 -40.50 -10.74
N LEU A 868 -11.26 -40.00 -10.07
CA LEU A 868 -12.63 -39.98 -10.61
C LEU A 868 -12.77 -39.00 -11.78
N TYR A 869 -12.14 -37.83 -11.71
CA TYR A 869 -12.11 -36.85 -12.79
C TYR A 869 -11.42 -37.40 -14.03
N ALA A 870 -10.23 -37.99 -13.88
CA ALA A 870 -9.53 -38.68 -14.97
C ALA A 870 -10.37 -39.81 -15.57
N ARG A 871 -11.08 -40.60 -14.75
CA ARG A 871 -12.00 -41.63 -15.27
C ARG A 871 -13.13 -41.02 -16.11
N LYS A 872 -13.80 -39.98 -15.62
CA LYS A 872 -14.89 -39.32 -16.35
C LYS A 872 -14.41 -38.66 -17.64
N LEU A 873 -13.21 -38.04 -17.66
CA LEU A 873 -12.59 -37.56 -18.89
C LEU A 873 -12.28 -38.69 -19.89
N ALA A 874 -11.88 -39.87 -19.38
CA ALA A 874 -11.55 -41.05 -20.18
C ALA A 874 -12.78 -41.73 -20.79
N ASP A 875 -13.88 -41.83 -20.03
CA ASP A 875 -15.14 -42.44 -20.47
C ASP A 875 -15.83 -41.59 -21.55
N GLU A 876 -15.79 -40.25 -21.41
CA GLU A 876 -16.39 -39.30 -22.35
C GLU A 876 -15.45 -38.93 -23.52
N GLY A 877 -14.14 -39.12 -23.36
CA GLY A 877 -13.13 -38.86 -24.38
C GLY A 877 -12.73 -37.39 -24.56
N PHE A 878 -12.83 -36.56 -23.52
CA PHE A 878 -12.48 -35.13 -23.56
C PHE A 878 -10.97 -34.86 -23.66
N ARG A 879 -10.41 -35.07 -24.85
CA ARG A 879 -8.97 -35.00 -25.13
C ARG A 879 -8.29 -33.69 -24.68
N ALA A 880 -8.93 -32.53 -24.89
CA ALA A 880 -8.34 -31.24 -24.53
C ALA A 880 -8.11 -31.11 -23.01
N LYS A 881 -9.15 -31.35 -22.19
CA LYS A 881 -9.07 -31.37 -20.73
C LYS A 881 -8.09 -32.44 -20.22
N ALA A 882 -8.01 -33.59 -20.89
CA ALA A 882 -7.05 -34.63 -20.55
C ALA A 882 -5.59 -34.20 -20.81
N GLU A 883 -5.31 -33.50 -21.91
CA GLU A 883 -3.98 -32.99 -22.24
C GLU A 883 -3.55 -31.83 -21.33
N GLU A 884 -4.49 -30.95 -20.96
CA GLU A 884 -4.29 -29.90 -19.96
C GLU A 884 -3.89 -30.48 -18.60
N LEU A 885 -4.66 -31.45 -18.07
CA LEU A 885 -4.37 -32.13 -16.81
C LEU A 885 -3.00 -32.83 -16.82
N VAL A 886 -2.64 -33.45 -17.95
CA VAL A 886 -1.33 -34.10 -18.11
C VAL A 886 -0.20 -33.08 -18.04
N LYS A 887 -0.33 -31.92 -18.71
CA LYS A 887 0.66 -30.85 -18.67
C LYS A 887 0.82 -30.24 -17.28
N GLU A 888 -0.28 -30.01 -16.56
CA GLU A 888 -0.25 -29.49 -15.18
C GLU A 888 0.51 -30.43 -14.21
N LEU A 889 0.25 -31.74 -14.31
CA LEU A 889 0.89 -32.74 -13.45
C LEU A 889 2.33 -33.09 -13.89
N PHE A 890 2.67 -32.96 -15.18
CA PHE A 890 4.01 -33.22 -15.69
C PHE A 890 5.01 -32.12 -15.33
N GLY A 891 4.59 -30.86 -15.48
CA GLY A 891 5.43 -29.68 -15.28
C GLY A 891 6.40 -29.38 -16.44
N PRO A 892 7.37 -28.48 -16.24
CA PRO A 892 8.51 -28.36 -17.14
C PRO A 892 9.32 -29.67 -17.14
N THR A 893 9.94 -30.01 -18.27
CA THR A 893 10.75 -31.23 -18.40
C THR A 893 11.91 -31.26 -17.39
N TYR A 894 12.55 -30.10 -17.17
CA TYR A 894 13.61 -29.90 -16.18
C TYR A 894 13.18 -28.89 -15.13
N TRP A 895 12.75 -29.37 -13.96
CA TRP A 895 12.49 -28.50 -12.82
C TRP A 895 13.75 -28.32 -11.98
N ARG A 896 14.14 -27.08 -11.69
CA ARG A 896 15.23 -26.76 -10.75
C ARG A 896 14.69 -25.87 -9.62
N PRO A 897 14.95 -26.21 -8.34
CA PRO A 897 14.64 -25.33 -7.22
C PRO A 897 15.20 -23.92 -7.46
N GLY A 898 14.35 -22.90 -7.42
CA GLY A 898 14.76 -21.49 -7.50
C GLY A 898 15.00 -20.91 -8.90
N ARG A 899 14.55 -21.56 -10.00
CA ARG A 899 14.59 -20.96 -11.36
C ARG A 899 13.25 -20.60 -11.99
N GLU A 900 12.15 -21.23 -11.55
CA GLU A 900 10.80 -20.97 -12.08
C GLU A 900 9.81 -20.91 -10.92
N GLU A 901 9.03 -19.83 -10.82
CA GLU A 901 8.16 -19.57 -9.65
C GLU A 901 6.78 -20.25 -9.75
N SER A 902 6.37 -20.75 -10.91
CA SER A 902 4.98 -21.13 -11.19
C SER A 902 4.62 -22.61 -10.98
N TRP A 903 5.59 -23.54 -11.00
CA TRP A 903 5.29 -24.98 -10.85
C TRP A 903 5.99 -25.61 -9.65
N SER A 904 5.19 -26.19 -8.74
CA SER A 904 5.66 -27.09 -7.69
C SER A 904 5.67 -28.55 -8.16
N PRO A 905 6.71 -29.35 -7.86
CA PRO A 905 6.73 -30.79 -8.17
C PRO A 905 5.84 -31.61 -7.23
N THR A 906 5.51 -31.05 -6.06
CA THR A 906 4.66 -31.67 -5.05
C THR A 906 3.33 -30.94 -4.91
N LEU A 907 2.30 -31.70 -4.50
CA LEU A 907 0.95 -31.22 -4.19
C LEU A 907 0.38 -32.08 -3.05
N LEU A 908 0.05 -31.45 -1.91
CA LEU A 908 -0.47 -32.13 -0.71
C LEU A 908 0.38 -33.34 -0.25
N GLY A 909 1.71 -33.22 -0.36
CA GLY A 909 2.66 -34.29 -0.04
C GLY A 909 2.85 -35.36 -1.11
N PHE A 910 2.04 -35.40 -2.18
CA PHE A 910 2.27 -36.27 -3.33
C PHE A 910 3.21 -35.63 -4.37
N SER A 911 4.02 -36.44 -5.03
CA SER A 911 4.66 -36.08 -6.30
C SER A 911 3.59 -35.96 -7.39
N LYS A 912 3.54 -34.82 -8.10
CA LYS A 912 2.61 -34.65 -9.22
C LYS A 912 2.88 -35.64 -10.35
N ARG A 913 4.15 -35.99 -10.58
CA ARG A 913 4.56 -36.99 -11.57
C ARG A 913 4.12 -38.41 -11.19
N ASP A 914 3.92 -38.72 -9.91
CA ASP A 914 3.32 -40.00 -9.48
C ASP A 914 1.79 -39.99 -9.61
N LEU A 915 1.12 -38.87 -9.29
CA LEU A 915 -0.29 -38.68 -9.62
C LEU A 915 -0.54 -38.80 -11.14
N LEU A 916 0.39 -38.30 -11.96
CA LEU A 916 0.33 -38.43 -13.41
C LEU A 916 0.42 -39.89 -13.87
N LYS A 917 1.23 -40.76 -13.23
CA LYS A 917 1.27 -42.20 -13.55
C LYS A 917 -0.11 -42.83 -13.37
N ASP A 918 -0.79 -42.52 -12.26
CA ASP A 918 -2.15 -43.01 -11.99
C ASP A 918 -3.17 -42.51 -13.03
N VAL A 919 -3.10 -41.23 -13.42
CA VAL A 919 -3.96 -40.63 -14.46
C VAL A 919 -3.71 -41.25 -15.84
N LEU A 920 -2.44 -41.38 -16.26
CA LEU A 920 -2.08 -41.98 -17.55
C LEU A 920 -2.48 -43.46 -17.63
N ASN A 921 -2.41 -44.20 -16.52
CA ASN A 921 -2.88 -45.59 -16.45
C ASN A 921 -4.41 -45.73 -16.65
N ILE A 922 -5.18 -44.68 -16.40
CA ILE A 922 -6.62 -44.61 -16.70
C ILE A 922 -6.81 -44.24 -18.18
N PHE A 923 -6.14 -43.18 -18.66
CA PHE A 923 -6.23 -42.75 -20.06
C PHE A 923 -5.77 -43.81 -21.06
N ALA A 924 -4.78 -44.63 -20.71
CA ALA A 924 -4.29 -45.74 -21.55
C ALA A 924 -5.40 -46.77 -21.89
N LYS A 925 -6.40 -46.92 -21.01
CA LYS A 925 -7.52 -47.87 -21.16
C LYS A 925 -8.70 -47.29 -21.96
N SER A 926 -8.70 -45.98 -22.25
CA SER A 926 -9.78 -45.33 -23.00
C SER A 926 -9.53 -45.34 -24.50
N LYS A 927 -10.53 -45.81 -25.26
CA LYS A 927 -10.50 -45.91 -26.74
C LYS A 927 -10.09 -44.61 -27.45
N THR A 928 -10.34 -43.45 -26.84
CA THR A 928 -10.05 -42.12 -27.42
C THR A 928 -8.76 -41.50 -26.89
N LEU A 929 -8.32 -41.86 -25.68
CA LEU A 929 -7.16 -41.26 -25.02
C LEU A 929 -5.91 -42.16 -25.02
N THR A 930 -5.98 -43.45 -25.39
CA THR A 930 -4.84 -44.39 -25.38
C THR A 930 -3.58 -43.80 -26.02
N LYS A 931 -3.68 -43.18 -27.21
CA LYS A 931 -2.51 -42.58 -27.88
C LYS A 931 -1.86 -41.48 -27.04
N LEU A 932 -2.67 -40.55 -26.51
CA LEU A 932 -2.18 -39.48 -25.62
C LEU A 932 -1.48 -40.07 -24.40
N ALA A 933 -2.07 -41.11 -23.80
CA ALA A 933 -1.50 -41.76 -22.63
C ALA A 933 -0.13 -42.38 -22.91
N LEU A 934 0.04 -43.08 -24.02
CA LEU A 934 1.31 -43.71 -24.42
C LEU A 934 2.39 -42.66 -24.71
N ASP A 935 2.08 -41.64 -25.51
CA ASP A 935 3.00 -40.55 -25.86
C ASP A 935 3.59 -39.88 -24.60
N TRP A 936 2.74 -39.63 -23.59
CA TRP A 936 3.15 -39.03 -22.32
C TRP A 936 3.76 -40.01 -21.31
N GLN A 937 3.40 -41.31 -21.33
CA GLN A 937 4.07 -42.33 -20.53
C GLN A 937 5.54 -42.49 -20.94
N ASP A 938 5.86 -42.49 -22.23
CA ASP A 938 7.24 -42.58 -22.70
C ASP A 938 8.02 -41.29 -22.44
N THR A 939 7.37 -40.13 -22.52
CA THR A 939 7.95 -38.84 -22.11
C THR A 939 8.27 -38.83 -20.60
N LEU A 940 7.39 -39.38 -19.77
CA LEU A 940 7.59 -39.49 -18.32
C LEU A 940 8.69 -40.48 -17.93
N LYS A 941 8.84 -41.60 -18.65
CA LYS A 941 9.97 -42.53 -18.48
C LYS A 941 11.31 -41.88 -18.84
N LYS A 942 11.36 -41.09 -19.91
CA LYS A 942 12.57 -40.36 -20.32
C LYS A 942 13.00 -39.33 -19.26
N ALA A 943 12.07 -38.49 -18.81
CA ALA A 943 12.34 -37.52 -17.76
C ALA A 943 12.84 -38.18 -16.45
N ALA A 944 12.26 -39.31 -16.06
CA ALA A 944 12.68 -40.06 -14.87
C ALA A 944 14.04 -40.81 -15.01
N ASN A 945 14.63 -40.84 -16.20
CA ASN A 945 15.98 -41.37 -16.45
C ASN A 945 17.03 -40.26 -16.61
N GLU A 946 16.62 -38.99 -16.67
CA GLU A 946 17.49 -37.80 -16.80
C GLU A 946 17.57 -36.97 -15.50
N GLU A 947 16.77 -37.32 -14.48
CA GLU A 947 16.86 -36.87 -13.08
C GLU A 947 17.75 -37.77 -12.22
#